data_AF-A0A2G9MA02-F1
#
_entry.id   AF-A0A2G9MA02-F1
#
_cell.length_a   1.000
_cell.length_b   1.000
_cell.length_c   1.000
_cell.angle_alpha   90.00
_cell.angle_beta   90.00
_cell.angle_gamma   90.00
#
_symmetry.space_group_name_H-M   'P 1'
#
loop_
_entity.id
_entity.type
_entity.pdbx_description
1 polymer ?
#
loop_
_entity_poly.entity_id
_entity_poly.type
_entity_poly.pdbx_seq_one_letter_code
_entity_poly.pdbx_strand_id
1 'polypeptide(L)'
;MKFPLVDAFLICPEEGKRGKIGICTNMLAPTMVVNEIPFDQRQDIAAMGSLVVSRDGTERMIVNSLSHPTIEYIVLFGEETLSFKPSTNLLLALMQGYDETQKGNTIKGGQGVSHQYPSIKLELLNLFRDRVKVIPLYSHHESCKDIVTKYLEWLKPKVSKQVYSSILKIREQKKIYYDSLQEHLKLLTKEPATNTEPAQLNAKDFQHLQPPIVQVTGEDEQISCPFEALKEGNDIVLNIDFGEKHYQIKGQDSWLMAYSLMVFMNENKLNLPPLQQLLLGAELSRIEIETKNNITSKQYIKPELTNSERTQIPIQPQTILKADKEYYYKFFHKEEQICVQSLAHDTCTSVFELRSKKLIPLIKKIAQENRFQQYEQEMLHRFDVGIELGRAAIALETGNSYFQDFRNIFTLNTTKFPLLISEADSFLRNHQNIITKIYTQGLTMQHADAHKGTMREATTLAIYRDAANTLKHFPRIYASGEKLPEDMRKEYAANLLNPGNDGTYTYGQRTRAFFGTDQLQNAINHFKTSTEPFVIQRFDYTNDMKVIKTDVIENGKVVRTRLEATKDPCLSHDIYFVQDGKLHSFHLARAHNIVNAYPENIFGLHDAYDKTISEGTGIPLGDMYVLSSRGNILLLTEEQKAKRLIAEPSKPVADMSTASGPYDLKSSKSVKGVSYRELPLQELHEKPNHPCLERLENYEGQNIIVKAAEYLRDRGDTHNNPIIGTYNPRTGKLGEAERLVFLQANQRGGKLYIAATFVNGTTKKLPRDVELCHYIATQYGKILNLPLGQLYLFYVPMREDE
;
A
#
# COMPACT_ATOMS: atom_id res chain seq x y z
N MET A 1 -24.31 -29.71 -7.14
CA MET A 1 -23.15 -29.00 -6.56
C MET A 1 -23.60 -27.62 -6.14
N LYS A 2 -23.25 -27.14 -4.94
CA LYS A 2 -23.48 -25.74 -4.56
C LYS A 2 -22.60 -24.86 -5.45
N PHE A 3 -23.20 -23.84 -6.07
CA PHE A 3 -22.44 -22.85 -6.84
C PHE A 3 -21.41 -22.22 -5.89
N PRO A 4 -20.10 -22.26 -6.19
CA PRO A 4 -19.10 -21.65 -5.32
C PRO A 4 -19.30 -20.13 -5.31
N LEU A 5 -19.13 -19.49 -4.14
CA LEU A 5 -19.11 -18.03 -4.09
C LEU A 5 -17.97 -17.54 -4.99
N VAL A 6 -18.29 -16.57 -5.84
CA VAL A 6 -17.32 -15.95 -6.75
C VAL A 6 -16.41 -15.05 -5.92
N ASP A 7 -15.19 -15.53 -5.69
CA ASP A 7 -14.24 -14.90 -4.80
C ASP A 7 -13.63 -13.63 -5.41
N ALA A 8 -13.96 -12.49 -4.80
CA ALA A 8 -13.15 -11.28 -4.83
C ALA A 8 -13.26 -10.61 -3.46
N PHE A 9 -12.25 -10.80 -2.61
CA PHE A 9 -12.13 -10.10 -1.32
C PHE A 9 -13.38 -10.21 -0.44
N LEU A 10 -14.04 -11.36 -0.50
CA LEU A 10 -15.22 -11.63 0.31
C LEU A 10 -14.78 -12.05 1.72
N ILE A 11 -15.27 -11.37 2.74
CA ILE A 11 -15.12 -11.75 4.13
C ILE A 11 -16.43 -12.35 4.59
N CYS A 12 -16.41 -13.61 5.02
CA CYS A 12 -17.52 -14.24 5.71
C CYS A 12 -17.14 -14.37 7.18
N PRO A 13 -17.67 -13.51 8.08
CA PRO A 13 -17.48 -13.68 9.52
C PRO A 13 -17.88 -15.10 9.93
N GLU A 14 -17.06 -15.72 10.77
CA GLU A 14 -17.29 -17.11 11.21
C GLU A 14 -18.62 -17.22 11.98
N GLU A 15 -18.90 -16.21 12.81
CA GLU A 15 -20.16 -16.02 13.54
C GLU A 15 -21.36 -15.77 12.61
N GLY A 16 -21.09 -15.24 11.42
CA GLY A 16 -22.10 -14.75 10.48
C GLY A 16 -22.48 -15.74 9.38
N LYS A 17 -21.97 -16.97 9.38
CA LYS A 17 -22.16 -17.95 8.28
C LYS A 17 -23.61 -18.22 7.85
N ARG A 18 -24.59 -17.91 8.70
CA ARG A 18 -26.03 -18.02 8.42
C ARG A 18 -26.77 -16.70 8.50
N GLY A 19 -26.03 -15.60 8.56
CA GLY A 19 -26.56 -14.25 8.56
C GLY A 19 -27.39 -13.96 7.32
N LYS A 20 -28.22 -12.93 7.39
CA LYS A 20 -29.10 -12.52 6.28
C LYS A 20 -28.69 -11.21 5.62
N ILE A 21 -27.65 -10.57 6.16
CA ILE A 21 -27.16 -9.28 5.71
C ILE A 21 -25.83 -9.50 4.98
N GLY A 22 -25.75 -9.03 3.74
CA GLY A 22 -24.48 -8.76 3.09
C GLY A 22 -24.15 -7.28 3.16
N ILE A 23 -22.87 -6.92 3.29
CA ILE A 23 -22.42 -5.53 3.18
C ILE A 23 -21.51 -5.41 1.97
N CYS A 24 -21.82 -4.48 1.08
CA CYS A 24 -21.04 -4.16 -0.08
C CYS A 24 -20.44 -2.77 0.07
N THR A 25 -19.12 -2.71 0.06
CA THR A 25 -18.38 -1.50 0.39
C THR A 25 -17.84 -0.84 -0.89
N ASN A 26 -18.11 0.43 -1.12
CA ASN A 26 -17.55 1.17 -2.24
C ASN A 26 -16.13 1.60 -1.88
N MET A 27 -15.13 0.99 -2.52
CA MET A 27 -13.69 1.30 -2.38
C MET A 27 -13.08 1.14 -0.97
N LEU A 28 -13.88 0.93 0.08
CA LEU A 28 -13.40 0.58 1.42
C LEU A 28 -13.05 -0.91 1.47
N ALA A 29 -12.03 -1.27 2.22
CA ALA A 29 -11.74 -2.67 2.47
C ALA A 29 -12.81 -3.27 3.42
N PRO A 30 -13.36 -4.46 3.14
CA PRO A 30 -14.41 -5.06 3.98
C PRO A 30 -13.96 -5.28 5.43
N THR A 31 -12.66 -5.49 5.65
CA THR A 31 -12.07 -5.58 6.99
C THR A 31 -12.11 -4.29 7.77
N MET A 32 -12.03 -3.13 7.12
CA MET A 32 -12.21 -1.86 7.83
C MET A 32 -13.64 -1.76 8.37
N VAL A 33 -14.61 -2.23 7.60
CA VAL A 33 -16.02 -2.16 7.98
C VAL A 33 -16.36 -3.15 9.08
N VAL A 34 -15.87 -4.40 9.02
CA VAL A 34 -16.13 -5.38 10.09
C VAL A 34 -15.55 -4.94 11.44
N ASN A 35 -14.42 -4.23 11.45
CA ASN A 35 -13.77 -3.75 12.67
C ASN A 35 -14.62 -2.76 13.44
N GLU A 36 -15.38 -1.96 12.70
CA GLU A 36 -16.26 -0.96 13.26
C GLU A 36 -17.64 -1.56 13.62
N ILE A 37 -17.87 -2.86 13.38
CA ILE A 37 -19.11 -3.53 13.76
C ILE A 37 -18.86 -4.33 15.05
N PRO A 38 -19.62 -4.08 16.14
CA PRO A 38 -19.54 -4.85 17.37
C PRO A 38 -19.80 -6.34 17.15
N PHE A 39 -19.09 -7.20 17.89
CA PHE A 39 -19.11 -8.66 17.69
C PHE A 39 -20.52 -9.26 17.79
N ASP A 40 -21.35 -8.77 18.71
CA ASP A 40 -22.75 -9.18 18.90
C ASP A 40 -23.66 -8.88 17.70
N GLN A 41 -23.26 -7.96 16.82
CA GLN A 41 -23.99 -7.60 15.60
C GLN A 41 -23.49 -8.35 14.35
N ARG A 42 -22.36 -9.06 14.42
CA ARG A 42 -21.77 -9.75 13.26
C ARG A 42 -22.44 -11.07 12.91
N GLN A 43 -23.18 -11.67 13.85
CA GLN A 43 -23.89 -12.95 13.66
C GLN A 43 -24.92 -12.92 12.51
N ASP A 44 -25.46 -11.74 12.18
CA ASP A 44 -26.41 -11.58 11.08
C ASP A 44 -25.75 -11.18 9.76
N ILE A 45 -24.42 -11.01 9.73
CA ILE A 45 -23.66 -10.60 8.55
C ILE A 45 -23.09 -11.83 7.85
N ALA A 46 -23.73 -12.27 6.77
CA ALA A 46 -23.31 -13.41 5.97
C ALA A 46 -22.00 -13.19 5.21
N ALA A 47 -21.87 -12.00 4.62
CA ALA A 47 -20.74 -11.70 3.76
C ALA A 47 -20.49 -10.20 3.70
N MET A 48 -19.23 -9.83 3.53
CA MET A 48 -18.81 -8.46 3.27
C MET A 48 -17.85 -8.46 2.09
N GLY A 49 -18.11 -7.61 1.11
CA GLY A 49 -17.27 -7.50 -0.09
C GLY A 49 -17.04 -6.05 -0.45
N SER A 50 -16.07 -5.80 -1.33
CA SER A 50 -15.81 -4.46 -1.85
C SER A 50 -16.12 -4.38 -3.35
N LEU A 51 -16.84 -3.34 -3.73
CA LEU A 51 -17.02 -2.91 -5.11
C LEU A 51 -15.79 -2.08 -5.46
N VAL A 52 -14.74 -2.76 -5.90
CA VAL A 52 -13.50 -2.14 -6.43
C VAL A 52 -13.49 -2.04 -7.96
N VAL A 53 -14.36 -2.80 -8.63
CA VAL A 53 -14.59 -2.76 -10.08
C VAL A 53 -16.08 -2.61 -10.33
N SER A 54 -16.48 -1.57 -11.08
CA SER A 54 -17.88 -1.12 -11.09
C SER A 54 -18.84 -2.16 -11.66
N ARG A 55 -18.42 -2.85 -12.71
CA ARG A 55 -19.18 -3.90 -13.40
C ARG A 55 -19.04 -5.23 -12.68
N ASP A 56 -17.85 -5.81 -12.74
CA ASP A 56 -17.60 -7.18 -12.27
C ASP A 56 -17.87 -7.35 -10.78
N GLY A 57 -17.58 -6.33 -9.96
CA GLY A 57 -17.87 -6.35 -8.52
C GLY A 57 -19.37 -6.47 -8.24
N THR A 58 -20.19 -5.71 -8.97
CA THR A 58 -21.65 -5.72 -8.82
C THR A 58 -22.26 -7.02 -9.32
N GLU A 59 -21.78 -7.55 -10.46
CA GLU A 59 -22.24 -8.85 -10.97
C GLU A 59 -21.91 -9.98 -9.97
N ARG A 60 -20.69 -10.01 -9.42
CA ARG A 60 -20.29 -10.97 -8.37
C ARG A 60 -21.17 -10.84 -7.14
N MET A 61 -21.48 -9.62 -6.71
CA MET A 61 -22.36 -9.37 -5.58
C MET A 61 -23.77 -9.96 -5.81
N ILE A 62 -24.35 -9.74 -7.01
CA ILE A 62 -25.66 -10.30 -7.38
C ILE A 62 -25.60 -11.83 -7.35
N VAL A 63 -24.62 -12.43 -8.04
CA VAL A 63 -24.43 -13.89 -8.12
C VAL A 63 -24.24 -14.50 -6.73
N ASN A 64 -23.36 -13.92 -5.92
CA ASN A 64 -23.07 -14.39 -4.56
C ASN A 64 -24.33 -14.32 -3.69
N SER A 65 -25.09 -13.24 -3.76
CA SER A 65 -26.34 -13.09 -3.01
C SER A 65 -27.40 -14.12 -3.42
N LEU A 66 -27.54 -14.39 -4.71
CA LEU A 66 -28.48 -15.40 -5.23
C LEU A 66 -28.07 -16.84 -4.89
N SER A 67 -26.76 -17.10 -4.83
CA SER A 67 -26.20 -18.41 -4.45
C SER A 67 -26.22 -18.66 -2.94
N HIS A 68 -26.26 -17.60 -2.13
CA HIS A 68 -26.26 -17.72 -0.67
C HIS A 68 -27.65 -18.08 -0.16
N PRO A 69 -27.80 -19.06 0.75
CA PRO A 69 -29.12 -19.52 1.20
C PRO A 69 -29.91 -18.49 2.00
N THR A 70 -29.24 -17.56 2.67
CA THR A 70 -29.88 -16.68 3.68
C THR A 70 -29.76 -15.20 3.38
N ILE A 71 -29.02 -14.75 2.36
CA ILE A 71 -28.87 -13.30 2.11
C ILE A 71 -30.20 -12.73 1.60
N GLU A 72 -30.70 -11.74 2.33
CA GLU A 72 -31.94 -11.03 2.06
C GLU A 72 -31.73 -9.52 1.97
N TYR A 73 -30.72 -9.00 2.66
CA TYR A 73 -30.38 -7.59 2.67
C TYR A 73 -28.98 -7.39 2.12
N ILE A 74 -28.80 -6.38 1.28
CA ILE A 74 -27.48 -5.89 0.87
C ILE A 74 -27.37 -4.43 1.27
N VAL A 75 -26.46 -4.12 2.18
CA VAL A 75 -26.14 -2.74 2.54
C VAL A 75 -25.01 -2.24 1.66
N LEU A 76 -25.29 -1.24 0.83
CA LEU A 76 -24.28 -0.52 0.06
C LEU A 76 -23.70 0.56 0.97
N PHE A 77 -22.39 0.53 1.23
CA PHE A 77 -21.73 1.40 2.21
C PHE A 77 -20.45 2.01 1.66
N GLY A 78 -20.14 3.27 2.00
CA GLY A 78 -18.92 3.95 1.54
C GLY A 78 -19.21 5.10 0.55
N GLU A 79 -18.26 5.41 -0.33
CA GLU A 79 -18.33 6.58 -1.22
C GLU A 79 -18.18 6.17 -2.69
N GLU A 80 -19.06 6.70 -3.54
CA GLU A 80 -18.91 6.65 -5.00
C GLU A 80 -18.22 7.90 -5.54
N THR A 81 -17.59 7.77 -6.71
CA THR A 81 -16.95 8.90 -7.40
C THR A 81 -17.69 9.24 -8.69
N LEU A 82 -17.38 10.38 -9.32
CA LEU A 82 -18.01 10.78 -10.57
C LEU A 82 -17.92 9.72 -11.69
N SER A 83 -16.79 9.01 -11.77
CA SER A 83 -16.54 7.97 -12.77
C SER A 83 -16.88 6.55 -12.30
N PHE A 84 -16.94 6.32 -10.98
CA PHE A 84 -17.15 5.02 -10.36
C PHE A 84 -18.48 4.98 -9.62
N LYS A 85 -19.51 4.43 -10.28
CA LYS A 85 -20.92 4.50 -9.83
C LYS A 85 -21.62 3.12 -9.75
N PRO A 86 -21.00 2.07 -9.17
CA PRO A 86 -21.61 0.72 -9.14
C PRO A 86 -22.91 0.63 -8.34
N SER A 87 -22.96 1.24 -7.16
CA SER A 87 -24.13 1.31 -6.31
C SER A 87 -25.25 2.07 -7.01
N THR A 88 -24.99 3.25 -7.57
CA THR A 88 -26.00 4.01 -8.34
C THR A 88 -26.56 3.20 -9.52
N ASN A 89 -25.68 2.54 -10.29
CA ASN A 89 -26.09 1.73 -11.43
C ASN A 89 -26.89 0.49 -11.02
N LEU A 90 -26.58 -0.13 -9.88
CA LEU A 90 -27.40 -1.20 -9.32
C LEU A 90 -28.81 -0.72 -9.00
N LEU A 91 -28.96 0.45 -8.37
CA LEU A 91 -30.28 1.01 -8.07
C LEU A 91 -31.10 1.24 -9.35
N LEU A 92 -30.46 1.76 -10.41
CA LEU A 92 -31.10 1.95 -11.71
C LEU A 92 -31.52 0.62 -12.35
N ALA A 93 -30.66 -0.39 -12.35
CA ALA A 93 -30.98 -1.71 -12.88
C ALA A 93 -32.18 -2.33 -12.13
N LEU A 94 -32.22 -2.19 -10.81
CA LEU A 94 -33.34 -2.65 -9.99
C LEU A 94 -34.64 -1.92 -10.31
N MET A 95 -34.63 -0.62 -10.57
CA MET A 95 -35.85 0.13 -10.89
C MET A 95 -36.30 -0.01 -12.35
N GLN A 96 -35.36 0.03 -13.30
CA GLN A 96 -35.65 0.27 -14.71
C GLN A 96 -35.29 -0.92 -15.62
N GLY A 97 -34.47 -1.86 -15.14
CA GLY A 97 -33.96 -2.97 -15.94
C GLY A 97 -32.94 -2.53 -17.00
N TYR A 98 -32.83 -3.31 -18.06
CA TYR A 98 -31.89 -3.08 -19.16
C TYR A 98 -32.53 -2.36 -20.34
N ASP A 99 -31.70 -1.62 -21.08
CA ASP A 99 -32.02 -0.98 -22.35
C ASP A 99 -31.90 -1.99 -23.48
N GLU A 100 -33.05 -2.49 -23.96
CA GLU A 100 -33.14 -3.48 -25.04
C GLU A 100 -32.61 -2.95 -26.38
N THR A 101 -32.46 -1.63 -26.52
CA THR A 101 -31.88 -1.02 -27.74
C THR A 101 -30.36 -1.09 -27.76
N GLN A 102 -29.72 -1.43 -26.64
CA GLN A 102 -28.28 -1.50 -26.49
C GLN A 102 -27.82 -2.92 -26.17
N LYS A 103 -26.65 -3.32 -26.69
CA LYS A 103 -26.07 -4.64 -26.44
C LYS A 103 -25.46 -4.73 -25.05
N GLY A 104 -25.31 -5.95 -24.53
CA GLY A 104 -24.52 -6.22 -23.33
C GLY A 104 -25.22 -5.94 -22.00
N ASN A 105 -26.56 -5.96 -21.97
CA ASN A 105 -27.37 -5.64 -20.79
C ASN A 105 -27.03 -4.26 -20.19
N THR A 106 -26.99 -3.24 -21.06
CA THR A 106 -26.82 -1.85 -20.63
C THR A 106 -27.99 -1.42 -19.75
N ILE A 107 -27.71 -0.73 -18.65
CA ILE A 107 -28.72 -0.30 -17.68
C ILE A 107 -29.41 0.96 -18.20
N LYS A 108 -30.75 1.00 -18.17
CA LYS A 108 -31.51 2.20 -18.56
C LYS A 108 -31.13 3.39 -17.66
N GLY A 109 -30.70 4.49 -18.29
CA GLY A 109 -30.25 5.70 -17.59
C GLY A 109 -28.92 5.54 -16.84
N GLY A 110 -28.14 4.50 -17.14
CA GLY A 110 -26.87 4.20 -16.49
C GLY A 110 -25.89 5.38 -16.46
N GLN A 111 -25.07 5.41 -15.41
CA GLN A 111 -24.18 6.53 -15.08
C GLN A 111 -22.71 6.07 -15.02
N GLY A 112 -21.78 7.00 -15.26
CA GLY A 112 -20.34 6.72 -15.18
C GLY A 112 -19.81 5.89 -16.35
N VAL A 113 -18.60 5.35 -16.21
CA VAL A 113 -17.84 4.77 -17.33
C VAL A 113 -18.35 3.38 -17.73
N SER A 114 -18.90 2.60 -16.81
CA SER A 114 -19.35 1.23 -17.06
C SER A 114 -20.67 0.95 -16.34
N HIS A 115 -21.76 0.93 -17.10
CA HIS A 115 -23.14 0.79 -16.59
C HIS A 115 -23.91 -0.35 -17.27
N GLN A 116 -23.25 -1.50 -17.45
CA GLN A 116 -23.83 -2.70 -18.05
C GLN A 116 -23.52 -3.92 -17.19
N TYR A 117 -24.39 -4.94 -17.21
CA TYR A 117 -24.18 -6.23 -16.52
C TYR A 117 -24.28 -7.39 -17.51
N PRO A 118 -23.23 -7.61 -18.33
CA PRO A 118 -23.31 -8.51 -19.49
C PRO A 118 -23.72 -9.94 -19.16
N SER A 119 -23.48 -10.38 -17.93
CA SER A 119 -23.71 -11.78 -17.52
C SER A 119 -24.87 -11.95 -16.56
N ILE A 120 -25.46 -10.85 -16.11
CA ILE A 120 -26.71 -10.89 -15.35
C ILE A 120 -27.87 -10.79 -16.33
N LYS A 121 -28.36 -11.94 -16.80
CA LYS A 121 -29.60 -12.02 -17.60
C LYS A 121 -30.77 -11.34 -16.88
N LEU A 122 -31.74 -10.84 -17.64
CA LEU A 122 -32.92 -10.14 -17.07
C LEU A 122 -33.67 -11.00 -16.03
N GLU A 123 -33.77 -12.30 -16.27
CA GLU A 123 -34.37 -13.27 -15.34
C GLU A 123 -33.66 -13.30 -13.99
N LEU A 124 -32.31 -13.28 -13.99
CA LEU A 124 -31.50 -13.25 -12.77
C LEU A 124 -31.60 -11.91 -12.05
N LEU A 125 -31.64 -10.81 -12.80
CA LEU A 125 -31.87 -9.48 -12.22
C LEU A 125 -33.24 -9.40 -11.53
N ASN A 126 -34.28 -9.93 -12.15
CA ASN A 126 -35.62 -9.99 -11.56
C ASN A 126 -35.64 -10.89 -10.31
N LEU A 127 -35.01 -12.06 -10.37
CA LEU A 127 -34.89 -12.93 -9.20
C LEU A 127 -34.16 -12.23 -8.04
N PHE A 128 -33.09 -11.49 -8.33
CA PHE A 128 -32.37 -10.70 -7.33
C PHE A 128 -33.24 -9.58 -6.76
N ARG A 129 -33.98 -8.85 -7.62
CA ARG A 129 -34.92 -7.78 -7.25
C ARG A 129 -36.03 -8.26 -6.31
N ASP A 130 -36.47 -9.50 -6.46
CA ASP A 130 -37.55 -10.08 -5.67
C ASP A 130 -37.04 -10.63 -4.33
N ARG A 131 -35.85 -11.25 -4.33
CA ARG A 131 -35.28 -11.87 -3.13
C ARG A 131 -34.58 -10.86 -2.22
N VAL A 132 -33.77 -9.98 -2.79
CA VAL A 132 -32.79 -9.16 -2.07
C VAL A 132 -33.22 -7.69 -2.01
N LYS A 133 -33.19 -7.13 -0.79
CA LYS A 133 -33.50 -5.74 -0.50
C LYS A 133 -32.18 -4.97 -0.40
N VAL A 134 -31.94 -4.06 -1.34
CA VAL A 134 -30.70 -3.27 -1.37
C VAL A 134 -30.91 -1.96 -0.62
N ILE A 135 -30.10 -1.73 0.41
CA ILE A 135 -30.13 -0.59 1.32
C ILE A 135 -29.02 0.41 0.93
N PRO A 136 -29.35 1.63 0.47
CA PRO A 136 -28.37 2.57 -0.09
C PRO A 136 -27.77 3.50 0.99
N LEU A 137 -26.82 3.01 1.79
CA LEU A 137 -26.09 3.77 2.83
C LEU A 137 -24.71 4.27 2.33
N TYR A 138 -24.68 4.92 1.17
CA TYR A 138 -23.44 5.43 0.57
C TYR A 138 -23.54 6.91 0.18
N SER A 139 -22.38 7.57 0.17
CA SER A 139 -22.20 8.92 -0.38
C SER A 139 -22.16 8.87 -1.90
N HIS A 140 -22.87 9.79 -2.56
CA HIS A 140 -23.06 9.84 -4.01
C HIS A 140 -22.95 11.28 -4.50
N HIS A 141 -22.59 11.45 -5.76
CA HIS A 141 -22.57 12.75 -6.42
C HIS A 141 -23.97 13.38 -6.47
N GLU A 142 -24.05 14.72 -6.44
CA GLU A 142 -25.31 15.46 -6.53
C GLU A 142 -26.11 15.08 -7.79
N SER A 143 -25.44 14.75 -8.90
CA SER A 143 -26.11 14.28 -10.12
C SER A 143 -26.91 12.99 -9.94
N CYS A 144 -26.62 12.19 -8.91
CA CYS A 144 -27.27 10.92 -8.63
C CYS A 144 -28.36 11.03 -7.54
N LYS A 145 -28.53 12.21 -6.94
CA LYS A 145 -29.46 12.41 -5.81
C LYS A 145 -30.89 12.04 -6.15
N ASP A 146 -31.36 12.41 -7.33
CA ASP A 146 -32.70 12.08 -7.80
C ASP A 146 -32.89 10.57 -7.99
N ILE A 147 -31.84 9.87 -8.43
CA ILE A 147 -31.87 8.41 -8.61
C ILE A 147 -32.08 7.74 -7.25
N VAL A 148 -31.30 8.14 -6.24
CA VAL A 148 -31.42 7.53 -4.92
C VAL A 148 -32.76 7.89 -4.27
N THR A 149 -33.24 9.13 -4.40
CA THR A 149 -34.57 9.53 -3.90
C THR A 149 -35.68 8.69 -4.53
N LYS A 150 -35.66 8.50 -5.87
CA LYS A 150 -36.61 7.63 -6.58
C LYS A 150 -36.51 6.17 -6.11
N TYR A 151 -35.30 5.68 -5.90
CA TYR A 151 -35.08 4.33 -5.40
C TYR A 151 -35.62 4.13 -3.98
N LEU A 152 -35.50 5.13 -3.10
CA LEU A 152 -36.05 5.04 -1.75
C LEU A 152 -37.57 4.91 -1.77
N GLU A 153 -38.28 5.69 -2.60
CA GLU A 153 -39.73 5.52 -2.75
C GLU A 153 -40.09 4.15 -3.36
N TRP A 154 -39.26 3.61 -4.26
CA TRP A 154 -39.42 2.24 -4.78
C TRP A 154 -39.16 1.16 -3.70
N LEU A 155 -38.21 1.40 -2.79
CA LEU A 155 -37.85 0.49 -1.69
C LEU A 155 -38.86 0.52 -0.55
N LYS A 156 -39.53 1.64 -0.32
CA LYS A 156 -40.48 1.89 0.78
C LYS A 156 -41.50 0.77 1.02
N PRO A 157 -42.20 0.19 0.02
CA PRO A 157 -43.14 -0.91 0.26
C PRO A 157 -42.46 -2.26 0.55
N LYS A 158 -41.14 -2.38 0.36
CA LYS A 158 -40.38 -3.64 0.47
C LYS A 158 -39.66 -3.82 1.82
N VAL A 159 -39.64 -2.79 2.66
CA VAL A 159 -38.96 -2.80 3.97
C VAL A 159 -39.91 -2.31 5.07
N SER A 160 -39.60 -2.62 6.33
CA SER A 160 -40.41 -2.13 7.45
C SER A 160 -40.31 -0.60 7.58
N LYS A 161 -41.35 0.01 8.18
CA LYS A 161 -41.38 1.47 8.44
C LYS A 161 -40.19 1.96 9.26
N GLN A 162 -39.69 1.12 10.18
CA GLN A 162 -38.54 1.45 11.02
C GLN A 162 -37.24 1.48 10.23
N VAL A 163 -37.01 0.47 9.38
CA VAL A 163 -35.87 0.41 8.46
C VAL A 163 -35.91 1.61 7.51
N TYR A 164 -37.06 1.90 6.89
CA TYR A 164 -37.20 3.04 5.97
C TYR A 164 -36.87 4.38 6.63
N SER A 165 -37.44 4.63 7.82
CA SER A 165 -37.22 5.88 8.56
C SER A 165 -35.77 6.05 8.98
N SER A 166 -35.09 4.96 9.35
CA SER A 166 -33.66 4.97 9.67
C SER A 166 -32.81 5.36 8.46
N ILE A 167 -33.13 4.86 7.26
CA ILE A 167 -32.40 5.22 6.03
C ILE A 167 -32.53 6.72 5.75
N LEU A 168 -33.73 7.29 5.87
CA LEU A 168 -33.95 8.73 5.66
C LEU A 168 -33.15 9.58 6.67
N LYS A 169 -33.23 9.23 7.96
CA LYS A 169 -32.49 9.90 9.03
C LYS A 169 -30.97 9.88 8.79
N ILE A 170 -30.42 8.75 8.37
CA ILE A 170 -28.99 8.63 8.07
C ILE A 170 -28.61 9.50 6.87
N ARG A 171 -29.47 9.59 5.86
CA ARG A 171 -29.20 10.40 4.65
C ARG A 171 -29.34 11.90 4.85
N GLU A 172 -30.07 12.35 5.86
CA GLU A 172 -30.08 13.76 6.27
C GLU A 172 -28.73 14.21 6.84
N GLN A 173 -27.88 13.25 7.26
CA GLN A 173 -26.53 13.55 7.70
C GLN A 173 -25.64 13.88 6.49
N LYS A 174 -24.83 14.94 6.61
CA LYS A 174 -23.87 15.34 5.56
C LYS A 174 -22.82 14.26 5.25
N LYS A 175 -22.57 13.34 6.19
CA LYS A 175 -21.61 12.23 6.07
C LYS A 175 -22.19 11.00 6.76
N ILE A 176 -22.07 9.85 6.10
CA ILE A 176 -22.48 8.55 6.64
C ILE A 176 -21.26 7.93 7.32
N TYR A 177 -21.32 7.78 8.65
CA TYR A 177 -20.25 7.19 9.45
C TYR A 177 -20.60 5.76 9.89
N TYR A 178 -19.61 5.05 10.47
CA TYR A 178 -19.79 3.69 10.97
C TYR A 178 -20.86 3.57 12.05
N ASP A 179 -21.03 4.58 12.91
CA ASP A 179 -22.10 4.58 13.92
C ASP A 179 -23.49 4.49 13.29
N SER A 180 -23.70 5.18 12.16
CA SER A 180 -24.94 5.13 11.39
C SER A 180 -25.17 3.74 10.78
N LEU A 181 -24.10 3.08 10.29
CA LEU A 181 -24.16 1.69 9.84
C LEU A 181 -24.55 0.75 10.99
N GLN A 182 -23.89 0.86 12.15
CA GLN A 182 -24.19 0.03 13.33
C GLN A 182 -25.64 0.23 13.82
N GLU A 183 -26.13 1.48 13.90
CA GLU A 183 -27.52 1.78 14.27
C GLU A 183 -28.50 1.09 13.31
N HIS A 184 -28.19 1.11 12.01
CA HIS A 184 -29.02 0.49 10.99
C HIS A 184 -28.98 -1.04 11.04
N LEU A 185 -27.80 -1.64 11.25
CA LEU A 185 -27.65 -3.10 11.36
C LEU A 185 -28.47 -3.67 12.52
N LYS A 186 -28.54 -2.98 13.67
CA LYS A 186 -29.40 -3.37 14.80
C LYS A 186 -30.89 -3.46 14.44
N LEU A 187 -31.35 -2.67 13.47
CA LEU A 187 -32.72 -2.74 12.98
C LEU A 187 -32.89 -3.92 12.03
N LEU A 188 -31.98 -4.11 11.08
CA LEU A 188 -32.02 -5.23 10.12
C LEU A 188 -31.94 -6.59 10.81
N THR A 189 -31.15 -6.72 11.88
CA THR A 189 -31.10 -7.94 12.71
C THR A 189 -32.48 -8.33 13.25
N LYS A 190 -33.35 -7.37 13.58
CA LYS A 190 -34.68 -7.62 14.15
C LYS A 190 -35.74 -8.02 13.12
N GLU A 191 -35.49 -7.81 11.83
CA GLU A 191 -36.42 -8.22 10.78
C GLU A 191 -36.53 -9.77 10.73
N PRO A 192 -37.71 -10.35 10.47
CA PRO A 192 -37.83 -11.80 10.36
C PRO A 192 -37.03 -12.31 9.13
N ALA A 193 -36.34 -13.44 9.28
CA ALA A 193 -35.66 -14.08 8.15
C ALA A 193 -36.68 -14.82 7.28
N THR A 194 -36.54 -14.71 5.96
CA THR A 194 -37.29 -15.47 4.96
C THR A 194 -36.46 -16.64 4.46
N ASN A 195 -36.97 -17.85 4.67
CA ASN A 195 -36.28 -19.05 4.20
C ASN A 195 -36.43 -19.16 2.68
N THR A 196 -35.37 -18.85 1.93
CA THR A 196 -35.38 -18.88 0.46
C THR A 196 -34.37 -19.90 -0.05
N GLU A 197 -34.81 -20.78 -0.95
CA GLU A 197 -33.90 -21.75 -1.56
C GLU A 197 -32.83 -21.02 -2.41
N PRO A 198 -31.56 -21.45 -2.39
CA PRO A 198 -30.52 -20.91 -3.28
C PRO A 198 -30.94 -20.99 -4.75
N ALA A 199 -30.65 -19.94 -5.52
CA ALA A 199 -30.89 -19.97 -6.96
C ALA A 199 -30.01 -21.04 -7.62
N GLN A 200 -30.56 -21.78 -8.58
CA GLN A 200 -29.76 -22.68 -9.41
C GLN A 200 -29.03 -21.87 -10.48
N LEU A 201 -27.73 -21.66 -10.27
CA LEU A 201 -26.87 -20.91 -11.17
C LEU A 201 -25.97 -21.87 -11.98
N ASN A 202 -25.79 -21.59 -13.27
CA ASN A 202 -24.87 -22.36 -14.12
C ASN A 202 -23.49 -21.68 -14.12
N ALA A 203 -22.44 -22.37 -13.66
CA ALA A 203 -21.08 -21.83 -13.65
C ALA A 203 -20.56 -21.39 -15.03
N LYS A 204 -21.09 -21.99 -16.12
CA LYS A 204 -20.74 -21.58 -17.49
C LYS A 204 -21.19 -20.15 -17.83
N ASP A 205 -22.24 -19.66 -17.19
CA ASP A 205 -22.79 -18.32 -17.45
C ASP A 205 -21.94 -17.22 -16.78
N PHE A 206 -20.98 -17.58 -15.92
CA PHE A 206 -20.18 -16.63 -15.12
C PHE A 206 -18.67 -16.87 -15.22
N GLN A 207 -18.21 -17.51 -16.31
CA GLN A 207 -16.79 -17.84 -16.47
C GLN A 207 -15.89 -16.61 -16.45
N HIS A 208 -16.33 -15.46 -16.96
CA HIS A 208 -15.59 -14.19 -16.87
C HIS A 208 -15.43 -13.67 -15.43
N LEU A 209 -16.36 -13.98 -14.51
CA LEU A 209 -16.21 -13.66 -13.09
C LEU A 209 -15.39 -14.72 -12.35
N GLN A 210 -15.47 -15.98 -12.77
CA GLN A 210 -14.73 -17.10 -12.21
C GLN A 210 -14.21 -18.02 -13.32
N PRO A 211 -13.01 -17.74 -13.85
CA PRO A 211 -12.48 -18.52 -14.96
C PRO A 211 -12.38 -20.00 -14.58
N PRO A 212 -12.80 -20.93 -15.47
CA PRO A 212 -12.62 -22.35 -15.23
C PRO A 212 -11.15 -22.66 -15.00
N ILE A 213 -10.87 -23.38 -13.91
CA ILE A 213 -9.52 -23.84 -13.58
C ILE A 213 -9.19 -25.04 -14.47
N VAL A 214 -8.11 -24.91 -15.24
CA VAL A 214 -7.55 -25.98 -16.09
C VAL A 214 -6.20 -26.38 -15.51
N GLN A 215 -6.14 -27.59 -14.96
CA GLN A 215 -4.87 -28.16 -14.51
C GLN A 215 -4.06 -28.61 -15.73
N VAL A 216 -2.86 -28.04 -15.88
CA VAL A 216 -1.94 -28.35 -16.96
C VAL A 216 -0.87 -29.28 -16.44
N THR A 217 -0.98 -30.56 -16.81
CA THR A 217 -0.01 -31.61 -16.49
C THR A 217 0.95 -31.82 -17.66
N GLY A 218 2.14 -32.34 -17.37
CA GLY A 218 3.15 -32.64 -18.39
C GLY A 218 4.56 -32.72 -17.83
N GLU A 219 5.49 -33.07 -18.70
CA GLU A 219 6.92 -33.09 -18.39
C GLU A 219 7.57 -31.72 -18.66
N ASP A 220 8.61 -31.41 -17.89
CA ASP A 220 9.36 -30.15 -17.99
C ASP A 220 10.62 -30.36 -18.84
N GLU A 221 10.39 -30.92 -20.03
CA GLU A 221 11.42 -31.22 -21.00
C GLU A 221 11.85 -29.96 -21.73
N GLN A 222 13.15 -29.76 -21.85
CA GLN A 222 13.71 -28.64 -22.61
C GLN A 222 13.28 -28.74 -24.09
N ILE A 223 12.94 -27.59 -24.67
CA ILE A 223 12.55 -27.49 -26.08
C ILE A 223 13.73 -26.96 -26.89
N SER A 224 14.07 -27.62 -27.99
CA SER A 224 15.05 -27.14 -28.96
C SER A 224 14.66 -25.76 -29.51
N CYS A 225 15.57 -24.79 -29.39
CA CYS A 225 15.34 -23.40 -29.80
C CYS A 225 16.57 -22.82 -30.49
N PRO A 226 16.41 -21.95 -31.51
CA PRO A 226 17.52 -21.38 -32.26
C PRO A 226 18.11 -20.16 -31.55
N PHE A 227 18.08 -20.12 -30.21
CA PHE A 227 18.58 -19.01 -29.41
C PHE A 227 19.14 -19.50 -28.09
N GLU A 228 19.93 -18.65 -27.44
CA GLU A 228 20.49 -18.87 -26.12
C GLU A 228 20.62 -17.52 -25.40
N ALA A 229 20.13 -17.45 -24.16
CA ALA A 229 20.35 -16.32 -23.27
C ALA A 229 21.43 -16.67 -22.24
N LEU A 230 22.46 -15.82 -22.15
CA LEU A 230 23.63 -15.98 -21.31
C LEU A 230 23.84 -14.76 -20.42
N LYS A 231 24.46 -14.99 -19.25
CA LYS A 231 24.91 -13.92 -18.35
C LYS A 231 26.35 -13.55 -18.67
N GLU A 232 26.61 -12.27 -18.95
CA GLU A 232 27.96 -11.72 -19.10
C GLU A 232 28.14 -10.51 -18.18
N GLY A 233 28.71 -10.73 -16.99
CA GLY A 233 28.77 -9.70 -15.95
C GLY A 233 27.36 -9.34 -15.44
N ASN A 234 26.97 -8.08 -15.65
CA ASN A 234 25.62 -7.59 -15.35
C ASN A 234 24.71 -7.57 -16.59
N ASP A 235 25.24 -7.93 -17.76
CA ASP A 235 24.51 -7.90 -19.01
C ASP A 235 23.90 -9.27 -19.33
N ILE A 236 22.74 -9.22 -19.95
CA ILE A 236 22.07 -10.33 -20.64
C ILE A 236 22.59 -10.31 -22.08
N VAL A 237 23.08 -11.45 -22.55
CA VAL A 237 23.48 -11.67 -23.94
C VAL A 237 22.53 -12.67 -24.56
N LEU A 238 21.82 -12.28 -25.61
CA LEU A 238 20.96 -13.18 -26.38
C LEU A 238 21.60 -13.44 -27.74
N ASN A 239 21.98 -14.68 -27.99
CA ASN A 239 22.40 -15.19 -29.29
C ASN A 239 21.18 -15.81 -29.98
N ILE A 240 20.97 -15.50 -31.26
CA ILE A 240 19.83 -16.04 -32.03
C ILE A 240 20.19 -16.30 -33.49
N ASP A 241 19.73 -17.44 -34.02
CA ASP A 241 19.92 -17.88 -35.41
C ASP A 241 18.57 -17.88 -36.15
N PHE A 242 18.57 -17.38 -37.39
CA PHE A 242 17.45 -17.45 -38.33
C PHE A 242 17.93 -18.07 -39.64
N GLY A 243 17.96 -19.40 -39.70
CA GLY A 243 18.58 -20.12 -40.80
C GLY A 243 20.10 -19.88 -40.82
N GLU A 244 20.62 -19.33 -41.92
CA GLU A 244 22.05 -18.99 -42.08
C GLU A 244 22.43 -17.61 -41.52
N LYS A 245 21.49 -16.89 -40.91
CA LYS A 245 21.74 -15.55 -40.35
C LYS A 245 21.90 -15.63 -38.83
N HIS A 246 22.97 -15.05 -38.32
CA HIS A 246 23.34 -15.15 -36.91
C HIS A 246 23.43 -13.76 -36.28
N TYR A 247 22.71 -13.58 -35.17
CA TYR A 247 22.62 -12.30 -34.49
C TYR A 247 22.95 -12.42 -33.00
N GLN A 248 23.30 -11.28 -32.41
CA GLN A 248 23.48 -11.11 -30.98
C GLN A 248 22.86 -9.78 -30.54
N ILE A 249 22.27 -9.76 -29.35
CA ILE A 249 21.83 -8.54 -28.67
C ILE A 249 22.29 -8.58 -27.21
N LYS A 250 22.77 -7.44 -26.70
CA LYS A 250 23.30 -7.30 -25.35
C LYS A 250 22.65 -6.13 -24.63
N GLY A 251 22.22 -6.33 -23.39
CA GLY A 251 21.58 -5.29 -22.57
C GLY A 251 21.32 -5.76 -21.14
N GLN A 252 20.78 -4.88 -20.29
CA GLN A 252 20.52 -5.19 -18.86
C GLN A 252 19.04 -5.35 -18.53
N ASP A 253 18.18 -5.21 -19.53
CA ASP A 253 16.73 -5.10 -19.38
C ASP A 253 16.07 -6.06 -20.38
N SER A 254 15.46 -7.13 -19.86
CA SER A 254 14.82 -8.16 -20.69
C SER A 254 13.71 -7.59 -21.57
N TRP A 255 12.96 -6.61 -21.06
CA TRP A 255 11.87 -5.95 -21.78
C TRP A 255 12.39 -5.09 -22.93
N LEU A 256 13.41 -4.29 -22.67
CA LEU A 256 14.06 -3.45 -23.68
C LEU A 256 14.69 -4.29 -24.80
N MET A 257 15.32 -5.41 -24.43
CA MET A 257 15.87 -6.36 -25.38
C MET A 257 14.76 -7.03 -26.22
N ALA A 258 13.67 -7.48 -25.60
CA ALA A 258 12.53 -8.06 -26.30
C ALA A 258 11.89 -7.08 -27.30
N TYR A 259 11.71 -5.81 -26.90
CA TYR A 259 11.23 -4.75 -27.78
C TYR A 259 12.18 -4.52 -28.97
N SER A 260 13.48 -4.40 -28.70
CA SER A 260 14.50 -4.17 -29.73
C SER A 260 14.56 -5.31 -30.73
N LEU A 261 14.47 -6.56 -30.24
CA LEU A 261 14.42 -7.75 -31.07
C LEU A 261 13.15 -7.79 -31.93
N MET A 262 11.98 -7.46 -31.39
CA MET A 262 10.74 -7.39 -32.16
C MET A 262 10.84 -6.37 -33.31
N VAL A 263 11.33 -5.15 -33.04
CA VAL A 263 11.54 -4.13 -34.09
C VAL A 263 12.47 -4.67 -35.18
N PHE A 264 13.62 -5.22 -34.78
CA PHE A 264 14.59 -5.79 -35.71
C PHE A 264 14.01 -6.93 -36.56
N MET A 265 13.26 -7.85 -35.94
CA MET A 265 12.62 -8.97 -36.64
C MET A 265 11.59 -8.48 -37.66
N ASN A 266 10.77 -7.49 -37.30
CA ASN A 266 9.78 -6.90 -38.20
C ASN A 266 10.45 -6.23 -39.42
N GLU A 267 11.49 -5.43 -39.20
CA GLU A 267 12.25 -4.75 -40.27
C GLU A 267 12.90 -5.75 -41.24
N ASN A 268 13.39 -6.87 -40.71
CA ASN A 268 14.10 -7.90 -41.47
C ASN A 268 13.22 -9.06 -41.93
N LYS A 269 11.90 -9.01 -41.68
CA LYS A 269 10.92 -10.06 -42.00
C LYS A 269 11.32 -11.44 -41.43
N LEU A 270 11.86 -11.44 -40.22
CA LEU A 270 12.23 -12.63 -39.46
C LEU A 270 11.07 -13.04 -38.56
N ASN A 271 10.93 -14.34 -38.29
CA ASN A 271 9.85 -14.84 -37.44
C ASN A 271 10.31 -16.04 -36.61
N LEU A 272 9.76 -16.16 -35.40
CA LEU A 272 9.84 -17.36 -34.55
C LEU A 272 8.42 -17.93 -34.38
N PRO A 273 8.24 -19.26 -34.29
CA PRO A 273 6.96 -19.83 -33.88
C PRO A 273 6.50 -19.28 -32.51
N PRO A 274 5.18 -19.17 -32.24
CA PRO A 274 4.65 -18.65 -30.98
C PRO A 274 5.25 -19.27 -29.71
N LEU A 275 5.47 -20.59 -29.73
CA LEU A 275 6.11 -21.33 -28.64
C LEU A 275 7.53 -20.83 -28.36
N GLN A 276 8.32 -20.60 -29.41
CA GLN A 276 9.69 -20.10 -29.31
C GLN A 276 9.73 -18.63 -28.87
N GLN A 277 8.74 -17.82 -29.27
CA GLN A 277 8.62 -16.43 -28.78
C GLN A 277 8.41 -16.41 -27.26
N LEU A 278 7.47 -17.21 -26.74
CA LEU A 278 7.23 -17.32 -25.29
C LEU A 278 8.46 -17.82 -24.53
N LEU A 279 9.15 -18.85 -25.05
CA LEU A 279 10.38 -19.37 -24.44
C LEU A 279 11.53 -18.35 -24.44
N LEU A 280 11.65 -17.53 -25.49
CA LEU A 280 12.66 -16.48 -25.55
C LEU A 280 12.44 -15.45 -24.45
N GLY A 281 11.20 -15.01 -24.24
CA GLY A 281 10.85 -14.12 -23.13
C GLY A 281 11.21 -14.75 -21.77
N ALA A 282 10.86 -16.02 -21.58
CA ALA A 282 11.18 -16.75 -20.35
C ALA A 282 12.69 -16.81 -20.09
N GLU A 283 13.50 -17.11 -21.11
CA GLU A 283 14.97 -17.17 -21.03
C GLU A 283 15.61 -15.81 -20.76
N LEU A 284 15.13 -14.72 -21.39
CA LEU A 284 15.62 -13.37 -21.09
C LEU A 284 15.36 -13.00 -19.63
N SER A 285 14.16 -13.28 -19.13
CA SER A 285 13.81 -13.03 -17.75
C SER A 285 14.60 -13.89 -16.78
N ARG A 286 14.97 -15.11 -17.18
CA ARG A 286 15.79 -16.03 -16.40
C ARG A 286 17.13 -15.42 -16.06
N ILE A 287 17.86 -14.99 -17.08
CA ILE A 287 19.17 -14.34 -16.90
C ILE A 287 19.05 -13.03 -16.12
N GLU A 288 18.01 -12.23 -16.37
CA GLU A 288 17.77 -10.99 -15.63
C GLU A 288 17.61 -11.28 -14.12
N ILE A 289 16.77 -12.25 -13.77
CA ILE A 289 16.49 -12.62 -12.38
C ILE A 289 17.71 -13.26 -11.70
N GLU A 290 18.43 -14.15 -12.39
CA GLU A 290 19.71 -14.72 -11.93
C GLU A 290 20.73 -13.64 -11.61
N THR A 291 20.82 -12.62 -12.48
CA THR A 291 21.74 -11.50 -12.31
C THR A 291 21.36 -10.64 -11.11
N LYS A 292 20.08 -10.25 -11.01
CA LYS A 292 19.60 -9.34 -9.95
C LYS A 292 19.54 -9.96 -8.56
N ASN A 293 19.27 -11.27 -8.47
CA ASN A 293 19.11 -11.97 -7.20
C ASN A 293 20.35 -12.80 -6.83
N ASN A 294 21.37 -12.81 -7.69
CA ASN A 294 22.57 -13.63 -7.55
C ASN A 294 22.22 -15.11 -7.29
N ILE A 295 21.32 -15.64 -8.12
CA ILE A 295 20.89 -17.04 -8.10
C ILE A 295 21.22 -17.72 -9.42
N THR A 296 21.09 -19.04 -9.47
CA THR A 296 21.19 -19.84 -10.69
C THR A 296 19.92 -20.65 -10.83
N SER A 297 19.39 -20.72 -12.04
CA SER A 297 18.18 -21.49 -12.36
C SER A 297 18.43 -22.38 -13.57
N LYS A 298 17.56 -23.38 -13.74
CA LYS A 298 17.68 -24.32 -14.86
C LYS A 298 17.26 -23.62 -16.15
N GLN A 299 18.03 -23.83 -17.22
CA GLN A 299 17.65 -23.39 -18.56
C GLN A 299 16.39 -24.12 -19.04
N TYR A 300 15.44 -23.39 -19.61
CA TYR A 300 14.15 -23.89 -20.09
C TYR A 300 14.21 -24.47 -21.50
N ILE A 301 15.27 -24.15 -22.23
CA ILE A 301 15.46 -24.54 -23.62
C ILE A 301 16.70 -25.42 -23.79
N LYS A 302 16.78 -26.09 -24.95
CA LYS A 302 18.00 -26.68 -25.47
C LYS A 302 18.47 -25.82 -26.65
N PRO A 303 19.54 -25.03 -26.52
CA PRO A 303 19.99 -24.16 -27.61
C PRO A 303 20.52 -24.98 -28.78
N GLU A 304 20.09 -24.63 -29.99
CA GLU A 304 20.55 -25.17 -31.26
C GLU A 304 21.14 -24.04 -32.09
N LEU A 305 22.34 -23.60 -31.69
CA LEU A 305 23.07 -22.52 -32.33
C LEU A 305 24.22 -23.06 -33.19
N THR A 306 24.47 -22.40 -34.31
CA THR A 306 25.66 -22.63 -35.12
C THR A 306 26.83 -21.77 -34.61
N ASN A 307 28.05 -22.28 -34.80
CA ASN A 307 29.28 -21.57 -34.43
C ASN A 307 29.70 -20.64 -35.58
N SER A 308 29.08 -19.47 -35.64
CA SER A 308 29.27 -18.45 -36.66
C SER A 308 29.47 -17.07 -36.05
N GLU A 309 30.09 -16.15 -36.79
CA GLU A 309 30.17 -14.74 -36.40
C GLU A 309 28.77 -14.11 -36.34
N ARG A 310 28.49 -13.33 -35.29
CA ARG A 310 27.15 -12.79 -34.98
C ARG A 310 27.08 -11.29 -35.24
N THR A 311 26.09 -10.88 -36.02
CA THR A 311 25.79 -9.46 -36.24
C THR A 311 25.07 -8.86 -35.03
N GLN A 312 25.52 -7.71 -34.55
CA GLN A 312 24.91 -7.03 -33.40
C GLN A 312 23.57 -6.39 -33.77
N ILE A 313 22.56 -6.60 -32.93
CA ILE A 313 21.29 -5.88 -32.98
C ILE A 313 21.38 -4.69 -32.01
N PRO A 314 21.14 -3.45 -32.47
CA PRO A 314 21.16 -2.28 -31.60
C PRO A 314 19.97 -2.29 -30.63
N ILE A 315 20.21 -1.85 -29.40
CA ILE A 315 19.18 -1.61 -28.39
C ILE A 315 18.44 -0.32 -28.73
N GLN A 316 17.11 -0.38 -28.75
CA GLN A 316 16.26 0.79 -28.91
C GLN A 316 16.38 1.73 -27.69
N PRO A 317 16.31 3.05 -27.86
CA PRO A 317 16.44 3.98 -26.75
C PRO A 317 15.19 4.05 -25.86
N GLN A 318 14.03 3.64 -26.38
CA GLN A 318 12.73 3.70 -25.70
C GLN A 318 11.87 2.51 -26.11
N THR A 319 10.88 2.18 -25.27
CA THR A 319 9.88 1.15 -25.57
C THR A 319 8.48 1.71 -25.38
N ILE A 320 7.54 1.20 -26.16
CA ILE A 320 6.12 1.46 -25.98
C ILE A 320 5.39 0.13 -26.24
N LEU A 321 4.77 -0.44 -25.21
CA LEU A 321 3.79 -1.51 -25.37
C LEU A 321 2.43 -0.88 -25.65
N LYS A 322 1.86 -1.13 -26.82
CA LYS A 322 0.45 -0.87 -27.07
C LYS A 322 -0.31 -2.01 -26.38
N ALA A 323 -1.30 -1.70 -25.54
CA ALA A 323 -2.13 -2.73 -24.92
C ALA A 323 -2.86 -3.54 -26.00
N ASP A 324 -2.94 -4.85 -25.81
CA ASP A 324 -3.79 -5.71 -26.62
C ASP A 324 -5.26 -5.31 -26.39
N LYS A 325 -6.06 -5.25 -27.46
CA LYS A 325 -7.44 -4.73 -27.37
C LYS A 325 -8.46 -5.82 -27.02
N GLU A 326 -8.10 -7.10 -27.13
CA GLU A 326 -9.00 -8.23 -26.90
C GLU A 326 -8.66 -8.99 -25.64
N TYR A 327 -7.38 -9.25 -25.37
CA TYR A 327 -6.97 -10.13 -24.27
C TYR A 327 -5.90 -9.51 -23.40
N TYR A 328 -5.90 -9.89 -22.12
CA TYR A 328 -4.76 -9.67 -21.24
C TYR A 328 -4.53 -10.89 -20.37
N TYR A 329 -3.27 -11.10 -19.99
CA TYR A 329 -2.86 -12.20 -19.14
C TYR A 329 -2.51 -11.70 -17.75
N LYS A 330 -2.96 -12.44 -16.74
CA LYS A 330 -2.60 -12.22 -15.35
C LYS A 330 -1.85 -13.42 -14.79
N PHE A 331 -0.72 -13.15 -14.13
CA PHE A 331 0.18 -14.15 -13.58
C PHE A 331 0.25 -14.03 -12.06
N PHE A 332 0.21 -15.16 -11.35
CA PHE A 332 0.38 -15.20 -9.90
C PHE A 332 0.72 -16.61 -9.44
N HIS A 333 1.05 -16.75 -8.15
CA HIS A 333 1.16 -18.05 -7.50
C HIS A 333 -0.09 -18.34 -6.67
N LYS A 334 -0.54 -19.59 -6.71
CA LYS A 334 -1.57 -20.11 -5.81
C LYS A 334 -1.34 -21.61 -5.61
N GLU A 335 -1.46 -22.09 -4.37
CA GLU A 335 -1.35 -23.52 -4.05
C GLU A 335 -0.05 -24.18 -4.59
N GLU A 336 1.10 -23.49 -4.51
CA GLU A 336 2.39 -23.94 -5.08
C GLU A 336 2.38 -24.18 -6.59
N GLN A 337 1.52 -23.47 -7.33
CA GLN A 337 1.43 -23.54 -8.77
C GLN A 337 1.62 -22.16 -9.38
N ILE A 338 2.19 -22.13 -10.59
CA ILE A 338 2.13 -20.98 -11.49
C ILE A 338 0.70 -20.92 -12.05
N CYS A 339 0.04 -19.78 -11.88
CA CYS A 339 -1.31 -19.54 -12.36
C CYS A 339 -1.31 -18.49 -13.46
N VAL A 340 -2.03 -18.78 -14.56
CA VAL A 340 -2.17 -17.89 -15.71
C VAL A 340 -3.65 -17.73 -16.01
N GLN A 341 -4.17 -16.54 -15.75
CA GLN A 341 -5.53 -16.18 -16.14
C GLN A 341 -5.49 -15.48 -17.50
N SER A 342 -6.17 -16.05 -18.49
CA SER A 342 -6.47 -15.36 -19.75
C SER A 342 -7.81 -14.67 -19.60
N LEU A 343 -7.80 -13.34 -19.69
CA LEU A 343 -8.96 -12.49 -19.52
C LEU A 343 -9.24 -11.78 -20.84
N ALA A 344 -10.52 -11.60 -21.17
CA ALA A 344 -10.95 -10.89 -22.36
C ALA A 344 -11.49 -9.50 -21.97
N HIS A 345 -11.17 -8.48 -22.76
CA HIS A 345 -11.74 -7.14 -22.62
C HIS A 345 -13.25 -7.15 -22.93
N ASP A 346 -13.68 -8.00 -23.87
CA ASP A 346 -15.09 -8.30 -24.15
C ASP A 346 -15.54 -9.59 -23.44
N THR A 347 -16.61 -9.48 -22.65
CA THR A 347 -17.12 -10.50 -21.72
C THR A 347 -17.70 -11.75 -22.39
N CYS A 348 -17.85 -11.76 -23.72
CA CYS A 348 -18.47 -12.88 -24.46
C CYS A 348 -17.48 -13.98 -24.91
N THR A 349 -16.21 -13.88 -24.57
CA THR A 349 -15.18 -14.85 -24.97
C THR A 349 -14.86 -15.83 -23.83
N SER A 350 -14.56 -17.09 -24.15
CA SER A 350 -14.07 -18.06 -23.15
C SER A 350 -12.88 -17.46 -22.40
N VAL A 351 -12.88 -17.51 -21.07
CA VAL A 351 -11.70 -17.23 -20.23
C VAL A 351 -11.28 -18.51 -19.52
N PHE A 352 -10.05 -18.56 -19.00
CA PHE A 352 -9.57 -19.72 -18.24
C PHE A 352 -8.49 -19.31 -17.23
N GLU A 353 -8.31 -20.14 -16.21
CA GLU A 353 -7.16 -20.11 -15.32
C GLU A 353 -6.35 -21.39 -15.50
N LEU A 354 -5.21 -21.31 -16.17
CA LEU A 354 -4.27 -22.43 -16.25
C LEU A 354 -3.48 -22.51 -14.94
N ARG A 355 -3.32 -23.72 -14.40
CA ARG A 355 -2.43 -23.97 -13.26
C ARG A 355 -1.43 -25.07 -13.58
N SER A 356 -0.17 -24.86 -13.24
CA SER A 356 0.86 -25.90 -13.34
C SER A 356 1.96 -25.71 -12.29
N LYS A 357 2.59 -26.81 -11.87
CA LYS A 357 3.85 -26.76 -11.11
C LYS A 357 5.08 -26.58 -12.00
N LYS A 358 4.92 -26.69 -13.32
CA LYS A 358 6.00 -26.72 -14.31
C LYS A 358 5.79 -25.64 -15.37
N LEU A 359 6.87 -25.00 -15.80
CA LEU A 359 6.82 -23.90 -16.76
C LEU A 359 6.52 -24.39 -18.18
N ILE A 360 7.18 -25.45 -18.64
CA ILE A 360 7.09 -25.85 -20.05
C ILE A 360 5.69 -26.31 -20.47
N PRO A 361 4.97 -27.16 -19.71
CA PRO A 361 3.59 -27.53 -20.05
C PRO A 361 2.67 -26.31 -20.15
N LEU A 362 2.87 -25.32 -19.27
CA LEU A 362 2.10 -24.08 -19.23
C LEU A 362 2.37 -23.21 -20.47
N ILE A 363 3.64 -23.03 -20.84
CA ILE A 363 4.03 -22.32 -22.07
C ILE A 363 3.45 -23.03 -23.31
N LYS A 364 3.55 -24.37 -23.40
CA LYS A 364 2.97 -25.16 -24.51
C LYS A 364 1.48 -24.90 -24.63
N LYS A 365 0.75 -24.90 -23.51
CA LYS A 365 -0.70 -24.64 -23.49
C LYS A 365 -1.03 -23.22 -23.94
N ILE A 366 -0.30 -22.21 -23.47
CA ILE A 366 -0.50 -20.82 -23.89
C ILE A 366 -0.20 -20.63 -25.39
N ALA A 367 0.88 -21.25 -25.88
CA ALA A 367 1.24 -21.23 -27.30
C ALA A 367 0.17 -21.90 -28.18
N GLN A 368 -0.50 -22.95 -27.68
CA GLN A 368 -1.61 -23.61 -28.39
C GLN A 368 -2.87 -22.75 -28.43
N GLU A 369 -3.21 -22.07 -27.32
CA GLU A 369 -4.37 -21.17 -27.27
C GLU A 369 -4.13 -19.90 -28.11
N ASN A 370 -2.88 -19.43 -28.16
CA ASN A 370 -2.40 -18.32 -28.99
C ASN A 370 -3.32 -17.08 -29.02
N ARG A 371 -3.83 -16.65 -27.85
CA ARG A 371 -4.77 -15.52 -27.73
C ARG A 371 -4.03 -14.19 -27.65
N PHE A 372 -3.44 -13.83 -28.78
CA PHE A 372 -2.77 -12.56 -29.00
C PHE A 372 -3.37 -11.96 -30.27
N GLN A 373 -3.63 -10.65 -30.28
CA GLN A 373 -4.12 -10.03 -31.51
C GLN A 373 -3.03 -9.99 -32.60
N GLN A 374 -3.41 -10.25 -33.85
CA GLN A 374 -2.56 -10.16 -35.04
C GLN A 374 -2.27 -8.69 -35.42
N TYR A 375 -1.60 -7.93 -34.56
CA TYR A 375 -1.09 -6.58 -34.84
C TYR A 375 0.44 -6.55 -34.82
N GLU A 376 1.02 -5.41 -35.19
CA GLU A 376 2.46 -5.14 -35.26
C GLU A 376 3.28 -5.59 -34.03
N GLN A 377 2.67 -5.61 -32.83
CA GLN A 377 3.34 -5.94 -31.55
C GLN A 377 2.96 -7.31 -30.98
N GLU A 378 2.34 -8.18 -31.77
CA GLU A 378 1.94 -9.54 -31.35
C GLU A 378 3.13 -10.33 -30.76
N MET A 379 4.30 -10.26 -31.39
CA MET A 379 5.51 -10.92 -30.89
C MET A 379 5.95 -10.37 -29.52
N LEU A 380 5.84 -9.06 -29.33
CA LEU A 380 6.23 -8.42 -28.08
C LEU A 380 5.31 -8.82 -26.93
N HIS A 381 4.01 -8.97 -27.16
CA HIS A 381 3.11 -9.53 -26.14
C HIS A 381 3.48 -10.96 -25.78
N ARG A 382 3.89 -11.80 -26.74
CA ARG A 382 4.38 -13.15 -26.44
C ARG A 382 5.68 -13.13 -25.65
N PHE A 383 6.61 -12.24 -25.99
CA PHE A 383 7.82 -12.04 -25.18
C PHE A 383 7.47 -11.62 -23.76
N ASP A 384 6.53 -10.68 -23.58
CA ASP A 384 6.07 -10.21 -22.26
C ASP A 384 5.52 -11.34 -21.40
N VAL A 385 4.58 -12.11 -21.97
CA VAL A 385 3.99 -13.28 -21.30
C VAL A 385 5.08 -14.29 -20.93
N GLY A 386 6.04 -14.53 -21.84
CA GLY A 386 7.20 -15.35 -21.57
C GLY A 386 8.03 -14.84 -20.40
N ILE A 387 8.32 -13.53 -20.37
CA ILE A 387 9.10 -12.88 -19.32
C ILE A 387 8.40 -13.05 -17.95
N GLU A 388 7.11 -12.76 -17.86
CA GLU A 388 6.36 -12.89 -16.60
C GLU A 388 6.29 -14.35 -16.13
N LEU A 389 6.12 -15.31 -17.05
CA LEU A 389 6.12 -16.74 -16.74
C LEU A 389 7.48 -17.24 -16.25
N GLY A 390 8.58 -16.81 -16.88
CA GLY A 390 9.94 -17.15 -16.43
C GLY A 390 10.21 -16.62 -15.04
N ARG A 391 9.87 -15.35 -14.76
CA ARG A 391 9.94 -14.78 -13.40
C ARG A 391 9.11 -15.58 -12.39
N ALA A 392 7.87 -15.91 -12.72
CA ALA A 392 7.00 -16.67 -11.85
C ALA A 392 7.53 -18.10 -11.60
N ALA A 393 8.12 -18.75 -12.60
CA ALA A 393 8.72 -20.07 -12.45
C ALA A 393 9.90 -20.06 -11.48
N ILE A 394 10.86 -19.14 -11.68
CA ILE A 394 12.04 -19.03 -10.80
C ILE A 394 11.61 -18.69 -9.38
N ALA A 395 10.63 -17.81 -9.22
CA ALA A 395 10.10 -17.48 -7.89
C ALA A 395 9.54 -18.72 -7.20
N LEU A 396 8.75 -19.55 -7.91
CA LEU A 396 8.21 -20.79 -7.35
C LEU A 396 9.33 -21.78 -6.99
N GLU A 397 10.30 -21.98 -7.87
CA GLU A 397 11.45 -22.90 -7.67
C GLU A 397 12.32 -22.49 -6.48
N THR A 398 12.50 -21.19 -6.27
CA THR A 398 13.35 -20.64 -5.20
C THR A 398 12.60 -20.33 -3.90
N GLY A 399 11.28 -20.57 -3.85
CA GLY A 399 10.45 -20.20 -2.70
C GLY A 399 10.32 -18.69 -2.49
N ASN A 400 10.62 -17.89 -3.52
CA ASN A 400 10.48 -16.44 -3.50
C ASN A 400 9.05 -16.02 -3.87
N SER A 401 8.67 -14.84 -3.40
CA SER A 401 7.45 -14.16 -3.81
C SER A 401 7.61 -13.51 -5.18
N TYR A 402 6.50 -13.50 -5.91
CA TYR A 402 6.38 -12.92 -7.24
C TYR A 402 5.18 -11.97 -7.30
N PHE A 403 5.34 -10.90 -8.06
CA PHE A 403 4.27 -9.98 -8.41
C PHE A 403 4.44 -9.57 -9.88
N GLN A 404 3.39 -9.70 -10.68
CA GLN A 404 3.39 -9.30 -12.09
C GLN A 404 3.75 -7.81 -12.24
N ASP A 405 4.41 -7.46 -13.34
CA ASP A 405 4.95 -6.12 -13.66
C ASP A 405 6.09 -5.68 -12.72
N PHE A 406 6.37 -6.47 -11.69
CA PHE A 406 7.50 -6.25 -10.81
C PHE A 406 8.72 -7.03 -11.30
N ARG A 407 9.76 -6.28 -11.69
CA ARG A 407 10.96 -6.84 -12.34
C ARG A 407 11.81 -7.74 -11.45
N ASN A 408 11.52 -7.81 -10.14
CA ASN A 408 12.30 -8.59 -9.19
C ASN A 408 11.40 -9.59 -8.47
N ILE A 409 11.93 -10.79 -8.24
CA ILE A 409 11.40 -11.71 -7.23
C ILE A 409 11.97 -11.28 -5.86
N PHE A 410 11.33 -11.69 -4.77
CA PHE A 410 11.82 -11.32 -3.43
C PHE A 410 11.49 -12.36 -2.37
N THR A 411 12.39 -12.53 -1.42
CA THR A 411 12.15 -13.39 -0.25
C THR A 411 11.29 -12.66 0.76
N LEU A 412 10.32 -13.36 1.36
CA LEU A 412 9.56 -12.81 2.48
C LEU A 412 10.47 -12.66 3.70
N ASN A 413 10.79 -11.41 4.04
CA ASN A 413 11.52 -11.10 5.25
C ASN A 413 10.61 -11.25 6.47
N THR A 414 10.88 -12.21 7.35
CA THR A 414 10.12 -12.44 8.59
C THR A 414 10.96 -12.21 9.86
N THR A 415 12.21 -11.78 9.72
CA THR A 415 13.19 -11.76 10.83
C THR A 415 13.83 -10.41 11.08
N LYS A 416 14.10 -9.62 10.04
CA LYS A 416 14.80 -8.33 10.14
C LYS A 416 13.80 -7.20 9.99
N PHE A 417 13.80 -6.22 10.89
CA PHE A 417 13.06 -4.97 10.70
C PHE A 417 13.99 -3.93 10.08
N PRO A 418 14.00 -3.69 8.76
CA PRO A 418 15.10 -2.97 8.09
C PRO A 418 14.97 -1.45 8.15
N LEU A 419 16.08 -0.75 7.92
CA LEU A 419 16.11 0.65 7.49
C LEU A 419 16.12 0.71 5.95
N LEU A 420 15.15 1.42 5.36
CA LEU A 420 15.02 1.61 3.92
C LEU A 420 15.13 3.09 3.59
N ILE A 421 16.10 3.47 2.75
CA ILE A 421 16.33 4.86 2.36
C ILE A 421 15.93 5.02 0.89
N SER A 422 15.22 6.09 0.55
CA SER A 422 14.80 6.40 -0.82
C SER A 422 14.87 7.89 -1.10
N GLU A 423 15.33 8.25 -2.29
CA GLU A 423 15.37 9.64 -2.77
C GLU A 423 14.89 9.73 -4.22
N ALA A 424 14.26 10.85 -4.56
CA ALA A 424 13.91 11.21 -5.94
C ALA A 424 13.63 12.72 -6.09
N ASP A 425 13.52 13.18 -7.34
CA ASP A 425 13.19 14.56 -7.77
C ASP A 425 11.68 14.73 -8.06
N SER A 426 10.88 13.73 -7.71
CA SER A 426 9.42 13.80 -7.79
C SER A 426 8.78 13.00 -6.67
N PHE A 427 7.64 13.52 -6.16
CA PHE A 427 6.89 12.85 -5.10
C PHE A 427 6.53 11.40 -5.47
N LEU A 428 5.93 11.20 -6.65
CA LEU A 428 5.44 9.89 -7.09
C LEU A 428 6.57 8.86 -7.14
N ARG A 429 7.71 9.22 -7.73
CA ARG A 429 8.84 8.29 -7.84
C ARG A 429 9.40 7.90 -6.48
N ASN A 430 9.57 8.86 -5.57
CA ASN A 430 10.07 8.57 -4.24
C ASN A 430 9.09 7.67 -3.47
N HIS A 431 7.80 7.99 -3.53
CA HIS A 431 6.77 7.21 -2.86
C HIS A 431 6.67 5.78 -3.41
N GLN A 432 6.77 5.62 -4.74
CA GLN A 432 6.86 4.31 -5.39
C GLN A 432 8.04 3.49 -4.90
N ASN A 433 9.22 4.11 -4.83
CA ASN A 433 10.43 3.45 -4.35
C ASN A 433 10.25 2.98 -2.90
N ILE A 434 9.62 3.79 -2.03
CA ILE A 434 9.36 3.44 -0.63
C ILE A 434 8.35 2.29 -0.53
N ILE A 435 7.21 2.38 -1.20
CA ILE A 435 6.21 1.30 -1.22
C ILE A 435 6.86 0.01 -1.71
N THR A 436 7.60 0.10 -2.81
CA THR A 436 8.32 -1.04 -3.40
C THR A 436 9.29 -1.67 -2.41
N LYS A 437 10.14 -0.88 -1.75
CA LYS A 437 11.12 -1.39 -0.79
C LYS A 437 10.44 -1.99 0.44
N ILE A 438 9.41 -1.37 1.00
CA ILE A 438 8.66 -1.94 2.13
C ILE A 438 7.97 -3.24 1.70
N TYR A 439 7.34 -3.24 0.52
CA TYR A 439 6.64 -4.40 0.01
C TYR A 439 7.61 -5.58 -0.20
N THR A 440 8.84 -5.34 -0.64
CA THR A 440 9.76 -6.43 -1.02
C THR A 440 10.76 -6.81 0.06
N GLN A 441 11.13 -5.87 0.93
CA GLN A 441 12.20 -6.03 1.91
C GLN A 441 11.71 -5.82 3.34
N GLY A 442 10.52 -5.24 3.54
CA GLY A 442 9.95 -4.97 4.85
C GLY A 442 9.66 -6.25 5.65
N LEU A 443 9.70 -6.13 6.97
CA LEU A 443 9.34 -7.22 7.88
C LEU A 443 7.88 -7.58 7.70
N THR A 444 7.62 -8.80 7.26
CA THR A 444 6.30 -9.40 7.16
C THR A 444 5.92 -10.00 8.51
N MET A 445 4.81 -9.55 9.09
CA MET A 445 4.28 -10.05 10.35
C MET A 445 2.76 -9.89 10.41
N GLN A 446 2.10 -10.63 11.31
CA GLN A 446 0.70 -10.37 11.62
C GLN A 446 0.59 -9.09 12.44
N HIS A 447 -0.38 -8.26 12.08
CA HIS A 447 -0.74 -7.12 12.90
C HIS A 447 -1.41 -7.60 14.19
N ALA A 448 -1.15 -6.96 15.33
CA ALA A 448 -1.68 -7.40 16.63
C ALA A 448 -3.21 -7.34 16.72
N ASP A 449 -3.80 -6.36 16.05
CA ASP A 449 -5.20 -6.44 15.63
C ASP A 449 -5.29 -7.40 14.44
N ALA A 450 -5.69 -8.63 14.71
CA ALA A 450 -5.81 -9.72 13.74
C ALA A 450 -6.67 -9.33 12.53
N HIS A 451 -7.60 -8.38 12.69
CA HIS A 451 -8.44 -7.93 11.60
C HIS A 451 -7.73 -7.04 10.58
N LYS A 452 -6.57 -6.48 10.92
CA LYS A 452 -5.71 -5.81 9.93
C LYS A 452 -4.84 -6.80 9.15
N GLY A 453 -4.85 -8.06 9.56
CA GLY A 453 -4.17 -9.16 8.88
C GLY A 453 -2.66 -9.00 8.85
N THR A 454 -2.07 -9.43 7.73
CA THR A 454 -0.62 -9.34 7.53
C THR A 454 -0.21 -7.94 7.12
N MET A 455 0.90 -7.45 7.68
CA MET A 455 1.50 -6.18 7.33
C MET A 455 2.97 -6.36 6.95
N ARG A 456 3.49 -5.41 6.16
CA ARG A 456 4.92 -5.26 5.90
C ARG A 456 5.39 -3.92 6.47
N GLU A 457 6.41 -3.95 7.31
CA GLU A 457 6.89 -2.76 8.01
C GLU A 457 8.41 -2.57 7.91
N ALA A 458 8.85 -1.31 7.95
CA ALA A 458 10.25 -0.93 8.03
C ALA A 458 10.42 0.45 8.67
N THR A 459 11.63 0.78 9.12
CA THR A 459 12.03 2.17 9.28
C THR A 459 12.35 2.74 7.90
N THR A 460 11.77 3.88 7.53
CA THR A 460 11.97 4.46 6.19
C THR A 460 12.39 5.91 6.24
N LEU A 461 13.45 6.25 5.52
CA LEU A 461 13.90 7.63 5.31
C LEU A 461 13.68 8.00 3.85
N ALA A 462 12.73 8.91 3.61
CA ALA A 462 12.45 9.48 2.31
C ALA A 462 13.14 10.83 2.16
N ILE A 463 13.77 11.10 1.02
CA ILE A 463 14.35 12.41 0.72
C ILE A 463 13.75 12.98 -0.57
N TYR A 464 13.10 14.14 -0.43
CA TYR A 464 12.57 14.92 -1.54
C TYR A 464 13.57 16.03 -1.86
N ARG A 465 14.37 15.80 -2.90
CA ARG A 465 15.40 16.74 -3.35
C ARG A 465 14.74 17.98 -3.92
N ASP A 466 15.17 19.17 -3.51
CA ASP A 466 14.52 20.43 -3.89
C ASP A 466 13.01 20.36 -3.65
N ALA A 467 12.62 20.38 -2.38
CA ALA A 467 11.25 20.09 -1.95
C ALA A 467 10.23 21.01 -2.64
N ALA A 468 10.59 22.27 -2.91
CA ALA A 468 9.75 23.22 -3.61
C ALA A 468 9.33 22.73 -5.01
N ASN A 469 10.25 22.10 -5.74
CA ASN A 469 9.98 21.53 -7.07
C ASN A 469 9.39 20.13 -6.98
N THR A 470 9.96 19.26 -6.15
CA THR A 470 9.55 17.86 -6.00
C THR A 470 8.11 17.71 -5.47
N LEU A 471 7.67 18.64 -4.61
CA LEU A 471 6.33 18.69 -4.00
C LEU A 471 5.46 19.80 -4.59
N LYS A 472 5.77 20.24 -5.82
CA LYS A 472 4.96 21.23 -6.53
C LYS A 472 3.58 20.69 -6.89
N HIS A 473 3.50 19.45 -7.36
CA HIS A 473 2.26 18.84 -7.86
C HIS A 473 1.89 17.60 -7.06
N PHE A 474 0.64 17.53 -6.59
CA PHE A 474 0.10 16.35 -5.92
C PHE A 474 -0.51 15.42 -6.98
N PRO A 475 0.04 14.23 -7.24
CA PRO A 475 -0.39 13.42 -8.38
C PRO A 475 -1.87 13.01 -8.33
N ARG A 476 -2.52 13.01 -9.50
CA ARG A 476 -3.96 12.72 -9.65
C ARG A 476 -4.37 11.33 -9.16
N ILE A 477 -3.44 10.36 -9.15
CA ILE A 477 -3.70 9.01 -8.61
C ILE A 477 -4.11 9.02 -7.12
N TYR A 478 -3.82 10.10 -6.38
CA TYR A 478 -4.20 10.26 -4.97
C TYR A 478 -5.54 10.99 -4.75
N ALA A 479 -6.25 11.37 -5.81
CA ALA A 479 -7.57 11.99 -5.67
C ALA A 479 -8.53 11.07 -4.90
N SER A 480 -9.29 11.64 -3.96
CA SER A 480 -10.31 10.93 -3.20
C SER A 480 -11.70 11.41 -3.63
N GLY A 481 -12.47 10.53 -4.26
CA GLY A 481 -13.80 10.89 -4.74
C GLY A 481 -13.71 11.96 -5.83
N GLU A 482 -14.38 13.09 -5.57
CA GLU A 482 -14.41 14.27 -6.44
C GLU A 482 -13.44 15.35 -6.01
N LYS A 483 -12.85 15.22 -4.81
CA LYS A 483 -11.89 16.19 -4.33
C LYS A 483 -10.63 16.09 -5.19
N LEU A 484 -10.30 17.20 -5.84
CA LEU A 484 -9.04 17.32 -6.55
C LEU A 484 -7.89 17.28 -5.53
N PRO A 485 -6.73 16.70 -5.88
CA PRO A 485 -5.56 16.66 -4.99
C PRO A 485 -5.20 18.04 -4.42
N GLU A 486 -5.35 19.11 -5.21
CA GLU A 486 -5.08 20.49 -4.81
C GLU A 486 -6.01 20.98 -3.70
N ASP A 487 -7.29 20.58 -3.73
CA ASP A 487 -8.26 20.95 -2.70
C ASP A 487 -7.99 20.16 -1.41
N MET A 488 -7.69 18.86 -1.53
CA MET A 488 -7.27 18.03 -0.40
C MET A 488 -6.04 18.61 0.29
N ARG A 489 -5.04 19.04 -0.50
CA ARG A 489 -3.80 19.68 -0.01
C ARG A 489 -4.09 20.96 0.75
N LYS A 490 -4.93 21.85 0.20
CA LYS A 490 -5.31 23.11 0.86
C LYS A 490 -6.07 22.88 2.16
N GLU A 491 -7.06 21.99 2.15
CA GLU A 491 -7.87 21.65 3.33
C GLU A 491 -7.00 21.06 4.44
N TYR A 492 -6.13 20.12 4.09
CA TYR A 492 -5.25 19.47 5.05
C TYR A 492 -4.21 20.45 5.63
N ALA A 493 -3.62 21.31 4.80
CA ALA A 493 -2.71 22.37 5.27
C ALA A 493 -3.42 23.35 6.24
N ALA A 494 -4.67 23.74 5.94
CA ALA A 494 -5.45 24.58 6.83
C ALA A 494 -5.71 23.88 8.20
N ASN A 495 -6.00 22.59 8.19
CA ASN A 495 -6.16 21.80 9.41
C ASN A 495 -4.87 21.71 10.23
N LEU A 496 -3.71 21.57 9.57
CA LEU A 496 -2.39 21.59 10.22
C LEU A 496 -2.03 22.95 10.82
N LEU A 497 -2.59 24.04 10.30
CA LEU A 497 -2.38 25.41 10.82
C LEU A 497 -3.36 25.79 11.93
N ASN A 498 -4.50 25.09 12.05
CA ASN A 498 -5.56 25.43 12.98
C ASN A 498 -5.17 25.12 14.44
N PRO A 499 -5.12 26.11 15.35
CA PRO A 499 -4.80 25.87 16.76
C PRO A 499 -5.94 25.25 17.58
N GLY A 500 -7.15 25.11 16.99
CA GLY A 500 -8.35 24.61 17.66
C GLY A 500 -8.30 23.12 18.01
N ASN A 501 -9.05 22.75 19.05
CA ASN A 501 -9.23 21.37 19.54
C ASN A 501 -10.72 21.00 19.45
N ASP A 502 -11.02 19.81 18.90
CA ASP A 502 -12.37 19.28 18.71
C ASP A 502 -12.77 18.20 19.74
N GLY A 503 -11.96 18.02 20.80
CA GLY A 503 -12.10 16.96 21.80
C GLY A 503 -11.10 15.82 21.62
N THR A 504 -10.38 15.78 20.49
CA THR A 504 -9.20 14.94 20.28
C THR A 504 -7.97 15.79 19.92
N TYR A 505 -6.76 15.23 20.01
CA TYR A 505 -5.60 16.02 19.59
C TYR A 505 -5.69 16.32 18.08
N THR A 506 -5.33 17.54 17.70
CA THR A 506 -5.08 17.91 16.30
C THR A 506 -3.60 18.30 16.15
N TYR A 507 -3.02 18.08 14.97
CA TYR A 507 -1.63 18.46 14.74
C TYR A 507 -1.41 19.98 14.82
N GLY A 508 -2.38 20.77 14.37
CA GLY A 508 -2.32 22.23 14.48
C GLY A 508 -2.36 22.71 15.92
N GLN A 509 -3.26 22.17 16.76
CA GLN A 509 -3.25 22.48 18.19
C GLN A 509 -1.92 22.07 18.85
N ARG A 510 -1.42 20.87 18.59
CA ARG A 510 -0.14 20.39 19.14
C ARG A 510 1.04 21.28 18.75
N THR A 511 1.01 21.84 17.55
CA THR A 511 2.08 22.72 17.03
C THR A 511 1.96 24.15 17.56
N ARG A 512 0.75 24.71 17.60
CA ARG A 512 0.52 26.15 17.75
C ARG A 512 0.10 26.59 19.15
N ALA A 513 -0.43 25.68 19.98
CA ALA A 513 -1.09 26.08 21.24
C ALA A 513 -0.86 25.13 22.42
N PHE A 514 -0.72 23.82 22.19
CA PHE A 514 -0.75 22.80 23.24
C PHE A 514 0.33 22.99 24.33
N PHE A 515 1.54 23.37 23.94
CA PHE A 515 2.65 23.60 24.86
C PHE A 515 2.66 25.02 25.44
N GLY A 516 1.58 25.78 25.30
CA GLY A 516 1.48 27.18 25.72
C GLY A 516 2.26 28.14 24.82
N THR A 517 2.69 27.70 23.64
CA THR A 517 3.47 28.50 22.70
C THR A 517 3.17 28.13 21.26
N ASP A 518 3.37 29.11 20.37
CA ASP A 518 3.30 28.92 18.92
C ASP A 518 4.68 28.54 18.38
N GLN A 519 4.93 27.23 18.29
CA GLN A 519 6.24 26.72 17.88
C GLN A 519 6.59 27.12 16.43
N LEU A 520 5.60 27.32 15.57
CA LEU A 520 5.82 27.70 14.17
C LEU A 520 6.29 29.17 14.08
N GLN A 521 5.64 30.07 14.84
CA GLN A 521 6.09 31.45 14.94
C GLN A 521 7.45 31.58 15.62
N ASN A 522 7.73 30.74 16.62
CA ASN A 522 9.04 30.69 17.28
C ASN A 522 10.14 30.25 16.29
N ALA A 523 9.87 29.28 15.42
CA ALA A 523 10.82 28.86 14.38
C ALA A 523 11.17 30.02 13.44
N ILE A 524 10.16 30.78 12.97
CA ILE A 524 10.37 31.97 12.13
C ILE A 524 11.25 32.99 12.85
N ASN A 525 10.93 33.30 14.12
CA ASN A 525 11.68 34.28 14.89
C ASN A 525 13.13 33.83 15.14
N HIS A 526 13.34 32.53 15.37
CA HIS A 526 14.65 31.93 15.55
C HIS A 526 15.52 32.06 14.30
N PHE A 527 15.00 31.70 13.13
CA PHE A 527 15.78 31.75 11.88
C PHE A 527 16.03 33.16 11.34
N LYS A 528 15.35 34.19 11.87
CA LYS A 528 15.70 35.58 11.59
C LYS A 528 17.01 36.02 12.24
N THR A 529 17.47 35.33 13.28
CA THR A 529 18.64 35.73 14.07
C THR A 529 19.67 34.62 14.25
N SER A 530 19.37 33.39 13.85
CA SER A 530 20.21 32.22 14.04
C SER A 530 20.12 31.24 12.86
N THR A 531 21.19 30.50 12.61
CA THR A 531 21.22 29.36 11.68
C THR A 531 21.20 28.01 12.39
N GLU A 532 21.18 28.03 13.73
CA GLU A 532 21.09 26.81 14.54
C GLU A 532 19.79 26.05 14.27
N PRO A 533 19.75 24.71 14.40
CA PRO A 533 18.53 23.96 14.19
C PRO A 533 17.40 24.36 15.14
N PHE A 534 16.16 24.20 14.68
CA PHE A 534 14.95 24.41 15.47
C PHE A 534 14.08 23.17 15.47
N VAL A 535 13.49 22.83 16.62
CA VAL A 535 12.67 21.63 16.80
C VAL A 535 11.23 22.00 17.10
N ILE A 536 10.30 21.51 16.29
CA ILE A 536 8.87 21.48 16.59
C ILE A 536 8.53 20.10 17.15
N GLN A 537 7.86 20.05 18.30
CA GLN A 537 7.43 18.81 18.95
C GLN A 537 5.91 18.81 19.11
N ARG A 538 5.28 17.67 18.80
CA ARG A 538 3.84 17.43 18.94
C ARG A 538 3.51 16.39 20.00
N PHE A 539 4.42 15.43 20.19
CA PHE A 539 4.29 14.37 21.18
C PHE A 539 4.70 14.89 22.56
N ASP A 540 3.90 14.67 23.59
CA ASP A 540 4.18 15.06 24.98
C ASP A 540 4.62 13.82 25.77
N TYR A 541 5.91 13.72 26.09
CA TYR A 541 6.47 12.56 26.81
C TYR A 541 5.84 12.34 28.21
N THR A 542 5.24 13.39 28.79
CA THR A 542 4.56 13.33 30.09
C THR A 542 3.10 12.92 29.94
N ASN A 543 2.40 13.45 28.94
CA ASN A 543 0.95 13.30 28.82
C ASN A 543 0.47 12.22 27.85
N ASP A 544 1.25 11.95 26.80
CA ASP A 544 1.00 10.87 25.87
C ASP A 544 1.52 9.54 26.45
N MET A 545 1.36 8.43 25.73
CA MET A 545 1.71 7.08 26.18
C MET A 545 1.17 6.72 27.57
N LYS A 546 -0.14 6.93 27.80
CA LYS A 546 -0.83 6.48 29.01
C LYS A 546 -1.75 5.30 28.73
N VAL A 547 -1.80 4.34 29.65
CA VAL A 547 -2.77 3.25 29.67
C VAL A 547 -3.76 3.51 30.79
N ILE A 548 -5.04 3.53 30.45
CA ILE A 548 -6.16 3.74 31.37
C ILE A 548 -6.91 2.42 31.50
N LYS A 549 -7.12 1.96 32.74
CA LYS A 549 -7.94 0.79 33.05
C LYS A 549 -9.35 1.28 33.35
N THR A 550 -10.31 0.91 32.50
CA THR A 550 -11.70 1.30 32.61
C THR A 550 -12.55 0.06 32.88
N ASP A 551 -13.13 -0.05 34.07
CA ASP A 551 -14.02 -1.16 34.41
C ASP A 551 -15.34 -1.06 33.64
N VAL A 552 -15.72 -2.15 32.98
CA VAL A 552 -17.01 -2.32 32.32
C VAL A 552 -17.96 -2.95 33.32
N ILE A 553 -18.98 -2.19 33.70
CA ILE A 553 -19.96 -2.57 34.73
C ILE A 553 -21.26 -3.01 34.05
N GLU A 554 -21.70 -4.23 34.33
CA GLU A 554 -23.02 -4.74 33.94
C GLU A 554 -23.77 -5.18 35.21
N ASN A 555 -25.02 -4.73 35.36
CA ASN A 555 -25.85 -5.01 36.54
C ASN A 555 -25.17 -4.70 37.89
N GLY A 556 -24.39 -3.62 37.94
CA GLY A 556 -23.66 -3.19 39.14
C GLY A 556 -22.41 -4.02 39.47
N LYS A 557 -21.97 -4.92 38.58
CA LYS A 557 -20.74 -5.71 38.76
C LYS A 557 -19.74 -5.42 37.64
N VAL A 558 -18.46 -5.33 37.99
CA VAL A 558 -17.38 -5.29 36.99
C VAL A 558 -17.34 -6.65 36.31
N VAL A 559 -17.71 -6.69 35.03
CA VAL A 559 -17.68 -7.91 34.21
C VAL A 559 -16.34 -8.07 33.48
N ARG A 560 -15.67 -6.95 33.18
CA ARG A 560 -14.32 -6.92 32.58
C ARG A 560 -13.66 -5.56 32.77
N THR A 561 -12.34 -5.49 32.70
CA THR A 561 -11.60 -4.23 32.65
C THR A 561 -11.09 -4.00 31.23
N ARG A 562 -11.41 -2.86 30.64
CA ARG A 562 -10.94 -2.42 29.32
C ARG A 562 -9.65 -1.62 29.49
N LEU A 563 -8.61 -1.98 28.74
CA LEU A 563 -7.40 -1.19 28.63
C LEU A 563 -7.56 -0.19 27.48
N GLU A 564 -7.64 1.09 27.83
CA GLU A 564 -7.66 2.19 26.91
C GLU A 564 -6.27 2.82 26.86
N ALA A 565 -5.91 3.39 25.71
CA ALA A 565 -4.66 4.11 25.57
C ALA A 565 -4.95 5.50 25.03
N THR A 566 -4.07 6.45 25.33
CA THR A 566 -4.12 7.77 24.70
C THR A 566 -4.02 7.65 23.18
N LYS A 567 -4.73 8.55 22.48
CA LYS A 567 -4.52 8.76 21.05
C LYS A 567 -3.31 9.67 20.92
N ASP A 568 -2.18 9.11 20.51
CA ASP A 568 -0.92 9.86 20.44
C ASP A 568 -0.60 10.32 19.00
N PRO A 569 0.00 11.51 18.78
CA PRO A 569 0.40 12.02 17.47
C PRO A 569 1.27 11.03 16.68
N CYS A 570 0.89 10.71 15.44
CA CYS A 570 1.75 9.92 14.54
C CYS A 570 2.88 10.77 13.97
N LEU A 571 2.56 11.98 13.48
CA LEU A 571 3.52 13.04 13.19
C LEU A 571 3.97 13.64 14.52
N SER A 572 5.24 13.44 14.86
CA SER A 572 5.71 13.66 16.24
C SER A 572 6.61 14.87 16.37
N HIS A 573 7.54 15.07 15.42
CA HIS A 573 8.51 16.15 15.48
C HIS A 573 8.84 16.63 14.06
N ASP A 574 9.30 17.87 13.94
CA ASP A 574 10.02 18.36 12.77
C ASP A 574 11.28 19.07 13.24
N ILE A 575 12.36 18.92 12.49
CA ILE A 575 13.63 19.60 12.74
C ILE A 575 13.93 20.43 11.50
N TYR A 576 14.13 21.74 11.68
CA TYR A 576 14.52 22.66 10.63
C TYR A 576 15.97 23.05 10.83
N PHE A 577 16.72 23.20 9.74
CA PHE A 577 18.11 23.66 9.79
C PHE A 577 18.46 24.41 8.51
N VAL A 578 19.40 25.36 8.63
CA VAL A 578 19.88 26.15 7.49
C VAL A 578 21.24 25.61 7.04
N GLN A 579 21.35 25.24 5.77
CA GLN A 579 22.60 24.81 5.16
C GLN A 579 22.67 25.33 3.72
N ASP A 580 23.82 25.88 3.34
CA ASP A 580 24.07 26.44 2.02
C ASP A 580 23.02 27.49 1.61
N GLY A 581 22.59 28.31 2.58
CA GLY A 581 21.59 29.36 2.39
C GLY A 581 20.17 28.85 2.16
N LYS A 582 19.89 27.56 2.36
CA LYS A 582 18.56 26.96 2.21
C LYS A 582 18.03 26.41 3.53
N LEU A 583 16.72 26.47 3.70
CA LEU A 583 15.98 25.89 4.82
C LEU A 583 15.62 24.44 4.50
N HIS A 584 16.27 23.48 5.16
CA HIS A 584 15.97 22.06 5.04
C HIS A 584 15.06 21.63 6.20
N SER A 585 14.22 20.61 5.96
CA SER A 585 13.28 20.10 6.95
C SER A 585 13.46 18.59 7.14
N PHE A 586 13.37 18.11 8.39
CA PHE A 586 13.42 16.70 8.75
C PHE A 586 12.21 16.34 9.62
N HIS A 587 11.22 15.70 9.00
CA HIS A 587 9.97 15.33 9.64
C HIS A 587 10.02 13.91 10.19
N LEU A 588 9.51 13.74 11.41
CA LEU A 588 9.59 12.49 12.17
C LEU A 588 8.19 11.96 12.47
N ALA A 589 7.89 10.79 11.91
CA ALA A 589 6.69 10.04 12.22
C ALA A 589 7.03 8.75 12.97
N ARG A 590 6.41 8.54 14.14
CA ARG A 590 6.56 7.25 14.86
C ARG A 590 5.90 6.09 14.14
N ALA A 591 4.85 6.39 13.37
CA ALA A 591 4.12 5.44 12.57
C ALA A 591 3.53 6.15 11.36
N HIS A 592 3.70 5.55 10.18
CA HIS A 592 3.07 6.03 8.95
C HIS A 592 2.45 4.88 8.18
N ASN A 593 1.17 5.03 7.87
CA ASN A 593 0.52 4.28 6.82
C ASN A 593 1.01 4.84 5.49
N ILE A 594 1.89 4.08 4.84
CA ILE A 594 2.61 4.55 3.66
C ILE A 594 1.67 4.66 2.46
N VAL A 595 0.69 3.77 2.32
CA VAL A 595 -0.17 3.77 1.13
C VAL A 595 -1.21 4.90 1.15
N ASN A 596 -1.77 5.19 2.32
CA ASN A 596 -2.95 6.05 2.43
C ASN A 596 -2.67 7.41 3.06
N ALA A 597 -2.13 7.44 4.28
CA ALA A 597 -1.98 8.69 5.04
C ALA A 597 -0.73 9.48 4.62
N TYR A 598 0.31 8.77 4.17
CA TYR A 598 1.61 9.38 3.87
C TYR A 598 1.52 10.53 2.85
N PRO A 599 0.85 10.41 1.67
CA PRO A 599 0.81 11.51 0.71
C PRO A 599 0.26 12.82 1.28
N GLU A 600 -0.88 12.78 1.97
CA GLU A 600 -1.48 13.96 2.59
C GLU A 600 -0.56 14.58 3.65
N ASN A 601 0.11 13.75 4.46
CA ASN A 601 1.08 14.22 5.44
C ASN A 601 2.26 14.97 4.79
N ILE A 602 2.85 14.44 3.71
CA ILE A 602 4.00 15.08 3.06
C ILE A 602 3.62 16.45 2.49
N PHE A 603 2.54 16.51 1.69
CA PHE A 603 2.10 17.77 1.10
C PHE A 603 1.60 18.75 2.16
N GLY A 604 0.93 18.25 3.20
CA GLY A 604 0.49 19.04 4.34
C GLY A 604 1.63 19.69 5.09
N LEU A 605 2.64 18.92 5.48
CA LEU A 605 3.82 19.44 6.20
C LEU A 605 4.55 20.50 5.38
N HIS A 606 4.80 20.20 4.11
CA HIS A 606 5.45 21.14 3.19
C HIS A 606 4.67 22.45 3.05
N ASP A 607 3.36 22.39 2.87
CA ASP A 607 2.55 23.59 2.64
C ASP A 607 2.23 24.37 3.91
N ALA A 608 1.91 23.67 4.99
CA ALA A 608 1.53 24.30 6.25
C ALA A 608 2.75 24.83 6.99
N TYR A 609 3.87 24.11 7.00
CA TYR A 609 4.98 24.40 7.89
C TYR A 609 6.22 24.87 7.12
N ASP A 610 6.73 24.08 6.18
CA ASP A 610 7.98 24.41 5.49
C ASP A 610 7.86 25.75 4.75
N LYS A 611 6.80 25.93 3.95
CA LYS A 611 6.52 27.20 3.27
C LYS A 611 6.30 28.35 4.24
N THR A 612 5.54 28.15 5.31
CA THR A 612 5.28 29.22 6.30
C THR A 612 6.58 29.72 6.93
N ILE A 613 7.51 28.83 7.26
CA ILE A 613 8.82 29.23 7.81
C ILE A 613 9.68 29.88 6.73
N SER A 614 9.74 29.32 5.54
CA SER A 614 10.50 29.87 4.40
C SER A 614 10.04 31.28 4.06
N GLU A 615 8.74 31.51 3.90
CA GLU A 615 8.15 32.82 3.61
C GLU A 615 8.35 33.80 4.78
N GLY A 616 8.18 33.33 6.02
CA GLY A 616 8.36 34.17 7.21
C GLY A 616 9.81 34.62 7.47
N THR A 617 10.79 33.88 6.94
CA THR A 617 12.24 34.13 7.11
C THR A 617 12.90 34.70 5.86
N GLY A 618 12.31 34.50 4.67
CA GLY A 618 12.92 34.80 3.38
C GLY A 618 13.98 33.79 2.94
N ILE A 619 14.18 32.68 3.68
CA ILE A 619 15.17 31.65 3.35
C ILE A 619 14.52 30.66 2.36
N PRO A 620 15.11 30.42 1.17
CA PRO A 620 14.55 29.48 0.20
C PRO A 620 14.55 28.04 0.71
N LEU A 621 13.55 27.25 0.30
CA LEU A 621 13.45 25.83 0.65
C LEU A 621 14.60 25.00 0.06
N GLY A 622 15.10 24.08 0.88
CA GLY A 622 16.06 23.04 0.54
C GLY A 622 15.38 21.69 0.34
N ASP A 623 16.03 20.64 0.84
CA ASP A 623 15.51 19.28 0.78
C ASP A 623 14.58 19.01 1.97
N MET A 624 13.58 18.16 1.74
CA MET A 624 12.69 17.65 2.78
C MET A 624 13.00 16.18 3.04
N TYR A 625 13.31 15.86 4.29
CA TYR A 625 13.56 14.51 4.79
C TYR A 625 12.37 14.05 5.60
N VAL A 626 11.94 12.81 5.41
CA VAL A 626 10.84 12.23 6.18
C VAL A 626 11.22 10.87 6.70
N LEU A 627 11.45 10.79 8.02
CA LEU A 627 11.70 9.54 8.73
C LEU A 627 10.39 8.99 9.28
N SER A 628 9.93 7.89 8.69
CA SER A 628 8.87 7.06 9.27
C SER A 628 9.54 5.93 10.04
N SER A 629 9.66 6.08 11.37
CA SER A 629 10.25 5.07 12.26
C SER A 629 9.57 3.70 12.09
N ARG A 630 8.26 3.72 11.86
CA ARG A 630 7.47 2.57 11.41
C ARG A 630 6.59 2.93 10.21
N GLY A 631 7.15 2.81 9.01
CA GLY A 631 6.38 2.81 7.76
C GLY A 631 5.76 1.43 7.53
N ASN A 632 4.46 1.36 7.29
CA ASN A 632 3.75 0.09 7.08
C ASN A 632 2.84 0.09 5.85
N ILE A 633 2.66 -1.11 5.30
CA ILE A 633 1.66 -1.48 4.29
C ILE A 633 0.81 -2.61 4.90
N LEU A 634 -0.48 -2.37 5.06
CA LEU A 634 -1.43 -3.38 5.53
C LEU A 634 -1.89 -4.23 4.32
N LEU A 635 -1.35 -5.44 4.16
CA LEU A 635 -1.57 -6.23 2.94
C LEU A 635 -3.04 -6.56 2.72
N LEU A 636 -3.79 -6.78 3.79
CA LEU A 636 -5.21 -7.13 3.68
C LEU A 636 -6.08 -5.99 3.12
N THR A 637 -5.74 -4.74 3.42
CA THR A 637 -6.56 -3.56 3.06
C THR A 637 -5.95 -2.70 1.96
N GLU A 638 -4.64 -2.79 1.74
CA GLU A 638 -3.88 -1.79 0.96
C GLU A 638 -3.07 -2.40 -0.17
N GLU A 639 -2.94 -3.73 -0.23
CA GLU A 639 -2.06 -4.36 -1.20
C GLU A 639 -2.41 -3.98 -2.65
N GLN A 640 -3.70 -3.95 -3.01
CA GLN A 640 -4.10 -3.56 -4.36
C GLN A 640 -3.71 -2.12 -4.70
N LYS A 641 -3.91 -1.18 -3.76
CA LYS A 641 -3.53 0.22 -3.95
C LYS A 641 -2.00 0.37 -3.99
N ALA A 642 -1.27 -0.35 -3.14
CA ALA A 642 0.19 -0.39 -3.18
C ALA A 642 0.70 -0.88 -4.55
N LYS A 643 0.16 -2.00 -5.04
CA LYS A 643 0.49 -2.57 -6.36
C LYS A 643 0.20 -1.59 -7.49
N ARG A 644 -0.97 -0.95 -7.47
CA ARG A 644 -1.34 0.10 -8.44
C ARG A 644 -0.36 1.28 -8.39
N LEU A 645 0.02 1.74 -7.21
CA LEU A 645 0.97 2.84 -7.06
C LEU A 645 2.36 2.45 -7.58
N ILE A 646 2.83 1.23 -7.32
CA ILE A 646 4.10 0.70 -7.86
C ILE A 646 4.09 0.70 -9.39
N ALA A 647 2.97 0.29 -10.00
CA ALA A 647 2.82 0.20 -11.46
C ALA A 647 2.58 1.55 -12.17
N GLU A 648 2.29 2.62 -11.42
CA GLU A 648 1.99 3.92 -12.01
C GLU A 648 3.22 4.47 -12.78
N PRO A 649 3.06 5.01 -13.99
CA PRO A 649 4.18 5.63 -14.69
C PRO A 649 4.73 6.84 -13.92
N SER A 650 6.05 6.89 -13.72
CA SER A 650 6.72 8.05 -13.12
C SER A 650 7.86 8.55 -14.00
N LYS A 651 8.14 9.85 -13.89
CA LYS A 651 9.27 10.49 -14.56
C LYS A 651 10.58 9.82 -14.10
N PRO A 652 11.54 9.55 -15.00
CA PRO A 652 12.90 9.17 -14.62
C PRO A 652 13.52 10.21 -13.69
N VAL A 653 14.33 9.75 -12.74
CA VAL A 653 15.05 10.60 -11.81
C VAL A 653 16.10 11.38 -12.59
N ALA A 654 16.05 12.71 -12.54
CA ALA A 654 17.09 13.56 -13.12
C ALA A 654 18.36 13.54 -12.26
N ASP A 655 19.46 14.11 -12.76
CA ASP A 655 20.63 14.37 -11.91
C ASP A 655 20.24 15.30 -10.76
N MET A 656 20.49 14.86 -9.53
CA MET A 656 20.13 15.59 -8.31
C MET A 656 21.38 15.87 -7.48
N SER A 657 21.39 17.00 -6.79
CA SER A 657 22.39 17.26 -5.75
C SER A 657 22.13 16.40 -4.52
N THR A 658 23.17 15.76 -3.99
CA THR A 658 23.14 14.98 -2.76
C THR A 658 23.88 15.67 -1.60
N ALA A 659 24.20 16.95 -1.75
CA ALA A 659 25.12 17.69 -0.86
C ALA A 659 24.65 17.82 0.60
N SER A 660 23.35 17.71 0.84
CA SER A 660 22.69 17.78 2.15
C SER A 660 22.58 16.42 2.86
N GLY A 661 22.99 15.31 2.22
CA GLY A 661 22.87 13.95 2.75
C GLY A 661 21.57 13.24 2.33
N PRO A 662 21.29 12.01 2.79
CA PRO A 662 21.85 11.44 3.98
C PRO A 662 23.20 10.77 3.71
N TYR A 663 24.16 11.00 4.58
CA TYR A 663 25.46 10.34 4.52
C TYR A 663 25.51 9.16 5.48
N ASP A 664 26.00 8.02 5.01
CA ASP A 664 26.37 6.92 5.90
C ASP A 664 27.61 7.32 6.70
N LEU A 665 27.49 7.39 8.02
CA LEU A 665 28.59 7.71 8.94
C LEU A 665 29.73 6.69 8.93
N LYS A 666 29.58 5.55 8.25
CA LYS A 666 30.68 4.62 7.97
C LYS A 666 31.59 5.11 6.84
N SER A 667 31.10 5.97 5.95
CA SER A 667 31.87 6.48 4.82
C SER A 667 32.88 7.54 5.27
N SER A 668 34.08 7.54 4.68
CA SER A 668 35.19 8.46 5.03
C SER A 668 35.04 9.88 4.45
N LYS A 669 33.88 10.23 3.89
CA LYS A 669 33.65 11.55 3.29
C LYS A 669 33.44 12.60 4.40
N SER A 670 33.79 13.87 4.15
CA SER A 670 33.32 14.96 5.02
C SER A 670 31.78 14.96 4.97
N VAL A 671 31.15 14.87 6.14
CA VAL A 671 29.72 14.68 6.29
C VAL A 671 29.10 15.96 6.88
N LYS A 672 28.44 16.77 6.05
CA LYS A 672 27.65 17.94 6.46
C LYS A 672 26.19 17.77 6.09
N GLY A 673 25.27 17.94 7.05
CA GLY A 673 23.82 17.83 6.80
C GLY A 673 23.23 16.60 7.47
N VAL A 674 22.30 15.91 6.81
CA VAL A 674 21.66 14.73 7.39
C VAL A 674 22.60 13.53 7.30
N SER A 675 22.69 12.76 8.38
CA SER A 675 23.51 11.54 8.43
C SER A 675 22.78 10.40 9.10
N TYR A 676 23.19 9.18 8.78
CA TYR A 676 22.63 7.99 9.41
C TYR A 676 23.69 6.92 9.69
N ARG A 677 23.37 5.99 10.58
CA ARG A 677 24.15 4.78 10.82
C ARG A 677 23.25 3.62 11.25
N GLU A 678 23.49 2.44 10.71
CA GLU A 678 22.94 1.16 11.19
C GLU A 678 24.00 0.44 12.03
N LEU A 679 23.64 0.05 13.26
CA LEU A 679 24.54 -0.59 14.22
C LEU A 679 23.82 -1.72 14.97
N PRO A 680 24.46 -2.89 15.18
CA PRO A 680 23.93 -3.88 16.10
C PRO A 680 23.86 -3.29 17.51
N LEU A 681 22.72 -3.45 18.17
CA LEU A 681 22.57 -3.04 19.57
C LEU A 681 23.40 -3.98 20.47
N GLN A 682 24.08 -3.40 21.44
CA GLN A 682 24.86 -4.12 22.45
C GLN A 682 24.25 -3.89 23.82
N GLU A 683 24.36 -4.90 24.68
CA GLU A 683 23.97 -4.73 26.09
C GLU A 683 25.00 -3.87 26.81
N LEU A 684 24.51 -2.86 27.53
CA LEU A 684 25.32 -1.97 28.34
C LEU A 684 24.68 -1.85 29.71
N HIS A 685 25.30 -2.48 30.71
CA HIS A 685 24.78 -2.53 32.08
C HIS A 685 25.23 -1.34 32.92
N GLU A 686 26.40 -0.79 32.63
CA GLU A 686 26.93 0.39 33.30
C GLU A 686 26.24 1.65 32.80
N LYS A 687 25.92 2.56 33.71
CA LYS A 687 25.28 3.82 33.39
C LYS A 687 26.27 4.75 32.67
N PRO A 688 26.04 5.14 31.41
CA PRO A 688 26.96 6.02 30.70
C PRO A 688 26.89 7.45 31.25
N ASN A 689 28.03 8.14 31.26
CA ASN A 689 28.08 9.57 31.58
C ASN A 689 27.62 10.38 30.36
N HIS A 690 26.31 10.61 30.25
CA HIS A 690 25.70 11.35 29.15
C HIS A 690 24.67 12.38 29.65
N PRO A 691 24.78 13.68 29.29
CA PRO A 691 23.86 14.72 29.77
C PRO A 691 22.37 14.43 29.48
N CYS A 692 22.06 13.91 28.29
CA CYS A 692 20.69 13.51 27.97
C CYS A 692 20.12 12.43 28.91
N LEU A 693 20.95 11.55 29.49
CA LEU A 693 20.45 10.45 30.33
C LEU A 693 19.80 10.97 31.62
N GLU A 694 20.47 11.88 32.31
CA GLU A 694 19.93 12.50 33.54
C GLU A 694 18.58 13.15 33.28
N ARG A 695 18.45 13.81 32.12
CA ARG A 695 17.22 14.45 31.70
C ARG A 695 16.11 13.46 31.35
N LEU A 696 16.42 12.32 30.73
CA LEU A 696 15.44 11.26 30.47
C LEU A 696 14.96 10.56 31.76
N GLU A 697 15.84 10.44 32.76
CA GLU A 697 15.50 9.81 34.05
C GLU A 697 14.67 10.74 34.96
N ASN A 698 14.68 12.05 34.69
CA ASN A 698 13.98 13.07 35.47
C ASN A 698 13.25 14.10 34.59
N TYR A 699 12.65 13.66 33.48
CA TYR A 699 11.94 14.55 32.56
C TYR A 699 10.63 15.01 33.21
N GLU A 700 10.56 16.28 33.62
CA GLU A 700 9.43 16.84 34.37
C GLU A 700 9.06 16.01 35.62
N GLY A 701 10.07 15.47 36.31
CA GLY A 701 9.90 14.63 37.50
C GLY A 701 9.55 13.17 37.21
N GLN A 702 9.62 12.73 35.95
CA GLN A 702 9.33 11.35 35.55
C GLN A 702 10.53 10.68 34.87
N ASN A 703 10.76 9.41 35.19
CA ASN A 703 11.66 8.57 34.42
C ASN A 703 10.92 8.08 33.15
N ILE A 704 11.11 8.80 32.04
CA ILE A 704 10.40 8.49 30.80
C ILE A 704 10.95 7.24 30.10
N ILE A 705 12.16 6.76 30.43
CA ILE A 705 12.70 5.48 29.94
C ILE A 705 11.84 4.33 30.48
N VAL A 706 11.66 4.26 31.80
CA VAL A 706 10.88 3.21 32.47
C VAL A 706 9.42 3.28 32.00
N LYS A 707 8.82 4.47 32.04
CA LYS A 707 7.44 4.68 31.61
C LYS A 707 7.18 4.20 30.19
N ALA A 708 8.05 4.55 29.24
CA ALA A 708 7.89 4.14 27.85
C ALA A 708 8.14 2.63 27.66
N ALA A 709 9.08 2.03 28.37
CA ALA A 709 9.28 0.58 28.34
C ALA A 709 8.07 -0.18 28.91
N GLU A 710 7.47 0.30 30.01
CA GLU A 710 6.24 -0.27 30.58
C GLU A 710 5.05 -0.09 29.64
N TYR A 711 4.90 1.08 29.02
CA TYR A 711 3.87 1.29 28.01
C TYR A 711 4.05 0.32 26.83
N LEU A 712 5.28 0.12 26.36
CA LEU A 712 5.58 -0.82 25.28
C LEU A 712 5.33 -2.27 25.72
N ARG A 713 5.55 -2.64 26.97
CA ARG A 713 5.17 -3.97 27.50
C ARG A 713 3.66 -4.18 27.43
N ASP A 714 2.91 -3.16 27.82
CA ASP A 714 1.46 -3.27 27.94
C ASP A 714 0.74 -3.12 26.58
N ARG A 715 1.37 -2.48 25.58
CA ARG A 715 0.74 -2.08 24.31
C ARG A 715 1.61 -2.23 23.05
N GLY A 716 2.84 -2.72 23.12
CA GLY A 716 3.84 -2.63 22.05
C GLY A 716 3.57 -3.41 20.78
N ASP A 717 2.66 -4.38 20.86
CA ASP A 717 2.16 -5.09 19.69
C ASP A 717 1.16 -4.21 18.88
N THR A 718 0.57 -3.19 19.51
CA THR A 718 -0.42 -2.30 18.89
C THR A 718 0.23 -1.10 18.16
N HIS A 719 -0.58 -0.26 17.51
CA HIS A 719 -0.07 0.88 16.73
C HIS A 719 0.62 2.00 17.55
N ASN A 720 0.70 1.91 18.88
CA ASN A 720 1.10 3.02 19.74
C ASN A 720 2.52 2.91 20.33
N ASN A 721 3.55 2.64 19.54
CA ASN A 721 4.91 2.61 20.11
C ASN A 721 5.29 4.00 20.69
N PRO A 722 5.82 4.05 21.92
CA PRO A 722 6.15 5.30 22.59
C PRO A 722 7.43 5.93 22.01
N ILE A 723 7.52 7.25 22.11
CA ILE A 723 8.73 8.02 21.80
C ILE A 723 9.19 8.67 23.10
N ILE A 724 10.50 8.74 23.30
CA ILE A 724 11.13 9.57 24.33
C ILE A 724 12.14 10.53 23.70
N GLY A 725 12.46 11.59 24.43
CA GLY A 725 13.44 12.58 24.04
C GLY A 725 13.71 13.54 25.18
N THR A 726 14.62 14.47 24.94
CA THR A 726 15.11 15.41 25.95
C THR A 726 14.70 16.85 25.66
N TYR A 727 14.37 17.21 24.42
CA TYR A 727 13.85 18.53 24.09
C TYR A 727 12.52 18.82 24.81
N ASN A 728 12.32 20.07 25.24
CA ASN A 728 11.06 20.54 25.82
C ASN A 728 10.59 21.81 25.09
N PRO A 729 9.48 21.75 24.34
CA PRO A 729 9.00 22.90 23.56
C PRO A 729 8.54 24.08 24.44
N ARG A 730 8.27 23.86 25.74
CA ARG A 730 7.92 24.95 26.69
C ARG A 730 9.10 25.86 27.00
N THR A 731 10.33 25.33 26.95
CA THR A 731 11.54 26.14 27.16
C THR A 731 12.19 26.56 25.85
N GLY A 732 12.01 25.79 24.78
CA GLY A 732 12.61 26.05 23.46
C GLY A 732 14.14 25.99 23.45
N LYS A 733 14.78 25.52 24.52
CA LYS A 733 16.24 25.47 24.66
C LYS A 733 16.79 24.20 24.03
N LEU A 734 17.82 24.36 23.20
CA LEU A 734 18.52 23.26 22.54
C LEU A 734 20.00 23.29 22.94
N GLY A 735 20.37 22.51 23.95
CA GLY A 735 21.75 22.34 24.42
C GLY A 735 22.20 20.88 24.39
N GLU A 736 23.37 20.60 24.97
CA GLU A 736 23.93 19.24 25.04
C GLU A 736 23.03 18.24 25.79
N ALA A 737 22.23 18.70 26.75
CA ALA A 737 21.30 17.84 27.48
C ALA A 737 19.97 17.63 26.73
N GLU A 738 19.64 18.47 25.74
CA GLU A 738 18.37 18.48 25.00
C GLU A 738 18.48 17.96 23.56
N ARG A 739 19.67 17.50 23.14
CA ARG A 739 19.93 17.16 21.73
C ARG A 739 19.38 15.82 21.25
N LEU A 740 19.00 14.90 22.15
CA LEU A 740 18.25 13.71 21.76
C LEU A 740 16.78 14.09 21.62
N VAL A 741 16.30 14.29 20.39
CA VAL A 741 14.95 14.83 20.13
C VAL A 741 13.92 13.74 19.84
N PHE A 742 14.38 12.55 19.45
CA PHE A 742 13.51 11.43 19.14
C PHE A 742 14.24 10.13 19.42
N LEU A 743 13.65 9.25 20.23
CA LEU A 743 14.04 7.85 20.35
C LEU A 743 12.79 7.01 20.46
N GLN A 744 12.63 6.08 19.53
CA GLN A 744 11.54 5.11 19.55
C GLN A 744 12.10 3.69 19.60
N ALA A 745 11.55 2.91 20.52
CA ALA A 745 11.77 1.48 20.60
C ALA A 745 10.66 0.72 19.87
N ASN A 746 11.04 -0.26 19.05
CA ASN A 746 10.14 -1.06 18.24
C ASN A 746 10.37 -2.55 18.53
N GLN A 747 9.36 -3.21 19.12
CA GLN A 747 9.33 -4.68 19.26
C GLN A 747 8.90 -5.31 17.94
N ARG A 748 9.82 -5.90 17.19
CA ARG A 748 9.57 -6.43 15.83
C ARG A 748 10.36 -7.70 15.59
N GLY A 749 9.77 -8.71 14.95
CA GLY A 749 10.45 -9.98 14.65
C GLY A 749 11.08 -10.65 15.87
N GLY A 750 10.45 -10.51 17.05
CA GLY A 750 10.96 -11.04 18.32
C GLY A 750 12.17 -10.32 18.91
N LYS A 751 12.54 -9.13 18.41
CA LYS A 751 13.68 -8.33 18.91
C LYS A 751 13.28 -6.88 19.16
N LEU A 752 14.11 -6.17 19.92
CA LEU A 752 14.00 -4.74 20.16
C LEU A 752 14.88 -3.94 19.19
N TYR A 753 14.27 -3.07 18.40
CA TYR A 753 14.97 -2.14 17.51
C TYR A 753 14.84 -0.71 18.03
N ILE A 754 15.88 0.11 17.86
CA ILE A 754 15.87 1.52 18.27
C ILE A 754 16.03 2.40 17.04
N ALA A 755 15.19 3.41 16.88
CA ALA A 755 15.41 4.53 15.97
C ALA A 755 15.63 5.81 16.80
N ALA A 756 16.80 6.45 16.65
CA ALA A 756 17.18 7.62 17.44
C ALA A 756 17.64 8.76 16.54
N THR A 757 17.18 9.99 16.83
CA THR A 757 17.59 11.21 16.11
C THR A 757 18.16 12.22 17.10
N PHE A 758 19.37 12.66 16.81
CA PHE A 758 20.06 13.72 17.54
C PHE A 758 20.20 14.96 16.65
N VAL A 759 20.19 16.13 17.26
CA VAL A 759 20.55 17.38 16.60
C VAL A 759 22.00 17.77 16.89
N ASN A 760 22.64 18.52 15.97
CA ASN A 760 24.00 19.04 16.14
C ASN A 760 25.04 17.96 16.52
N GLY A 761 25.04 16.86 15.76
CA GLY A 761 26.00 15.76 15.91
C GLY A 761 27.40 16.13 15.47
N THR A 762 28.41 15.45 16.02
CA THR A 762 29.79 15.50 15.52
C THR A 762 30.44 14.13 15.67
N THR A 763 31.54 13.87 14.97
CA THR A 763 32.26 12.59 15.07
C THR A 763 32.82 12.35 16.47
N LYS A 764 33.21 13.40 17.20
CA LYS A 764 33.58 13.33 18.63
C LYS A 764 32.43 12.88 19.54
N LYS A 765 31.17 13.25 19.24
CA LYS A 765 29.99 12.91 20.07
C LYS A 765 29.44 11.51 19.79
N LEU A 766 29.63 11.02 18.57
CA LEU A 766 29.05 9.75 18.08
C LEU A 766 29.26 8.55 19.02
N PRO A 767 30.46 8.27 19.56
CA PRO A 767 30.64 7.13 20.47
C PRO A 767 29.75 7.22 21.72
N ARG A 768 29.65 8.39 22.34
CA ARG A 768 28.85 8.62 23.56
C ARG A 768 27.35 8.52 23.29
N ASP A 769 26.90 8.94 22.11
CA ASP A 769 25.51 8.78 21.68
C ASP A 769 25.12 7.32 21.48
N VAL A 770 26.01 6.55 20.86
CA VAL A 770 25.83 5.11 20.66
C VAL A 770 25.77 4.39 22.01
N GLU A 771 26.66 4.73 22.95
CA GLU A 771 26.62 4.21 24.33
C GLU A 771 25.28 4.53 25.03
N LEU A 772 24.79 5.78 24.92
CA LEU A 772 23.48 6.16 25.46
C LEU A 772 22.36 5.28 24.87
N CYS A 773 22.33 5.11 23.55
CA CYS A 773 21.33 4.28 22.89
C CYS A 773 21.41 2.80 23.30
N HIS A 774 22.63 2.25 23.46
CA HIS A 774 22.83 0.89 23.98
C HIS A 774 22.30 0.74 25.41
N TYR A 775 22.59 1.70 26.29
CA TYR A 775 22.07 1.70 27.65
C TYR A 775 20.54 1.72 27.68
N ILE A 776 19.91 2.65 26.94
CA ILE A 776 18.44 2.75 26.87
C ILE A 776 17.84 1.45 26.31
N ALA A 777 18.39 0.92 25.22
CA ALA A 777 17.95 -0.35 24.64
C ALA A 777 18.05 -1.50 25.65
N THR A 778 19.11 -1.54 26.46
CA THR A 778 19.29 -2.53 27.53
C THR A 778 18.20 -2.43 28.59
N GLN A 779 17.82 -1.22 29.00
CA GLN A 779 16.73 -1.04 29.97
C GLN A 779 15.39 -1.53 29.40
N TYR A 780 15.08 -1.18 28.15
CA TYR A 780 13.88 -1.70 27.48
C TYR A 780 13.93 -3.23 27.33
N GLY A 781 15.05 -3.78 26.88
CA GLY A 781 15.24 -5.22 26.70
C GLY A 781 15.01 -6.01 28.00
N LYS A 782 15.49 -5.48 29.14
CA LYS A 782 15.24 -6.06 30.47
C LYS A 782 13.75 -6.02 30.87
N ILE A 783 13.08 -4.88 30.69
CA ILE A 783 11.66 -4.70 31.06
C ILE A 783 10.73 -5.55 30.18
N LEU A 784 11.07 -5.67 28.89
CA LEU A 784 10.26 -6.40 27.89
C LEU A 784 10.64 -7.88 27.79
N ASN A 785 11.78 -8.27 28.37
CA ASN A 785 12.40 -9.59 28.20
C ASN A 785 12.61 -9.94 26.71
N LEU A 786 13.20 -9.00 25.95
CA LEU A 786 13.45 -9.15 24.51
C LEU A 786 14.93 -9.03 24.18
N PRO A 787 15.45 -9.86 23.25
CA PRO A 787 16.79 -9.68 22.72
C PRO A 787 16.91 -8.38 21.92
N LEU A 788 18.11 -7.81 21.88
CA LEU A 788 18.40 -6.59 21.14
C LEU A 788 18.58 -6.85 19.63
N GLY A 789 18.09 -5.92 18.82
CA GLY A 789 18.15 -5.92 17.37
C GLY A 789 19.15 -4.88 16.83
N GLN A 790 18.65 -3.95 16.01
CA GLN A 790 19.47 -2.90 15.39
C GLN A 790 19.13 -1.51 15.95
N LEU A 791 20.14 -0.65 15.95
CA LEU A 791 20.06 0.79 16.15
C LEU A 791 20.11 1.49 14.79
N TYR A 792 19.11 2.33 14.52
CA TYR A 792 19.05 3.28 13.42
C TYR A 792 19.26 4.68 13.97
N LEU A 793 20.48 5.18 13.86
CA LEU A 793 20.90 6.47 14.39
C LEU A 793 20.88 7.52 13.29
N PHE A 794 20.35 8.70 13.59
CA PHE A 794 20.28 9.84 12.67
C PHE A 794 20.82 11.12 13.32
N TYR A 795 21.48 11.96 12.53
CA TYR A 795 21.89 13.31 12.95
C TYR A 795 21.31 14.38 12.01
N VAL A 796 20.82 15.47 12.61
CA VAL A 796 20.16 16.57 11.90
C VAL A 796 20.56 17.93 12.49
N PRO A 797 21.55 18.63 11.91
CA PRO A 797 22.59 18.12 11.02
C PRO A 797 23.76 17.48 11.81
N MET A 798 24.57 16.73 11.10
CA MET A 798 25.96 16.43 11.43
C MET A 798 26.84 17.64 11.07
N ARG A 799 27.70 18.04 12.00
CA ARG A 799 28.68 19.12 11.83
C ARG A 799 30.09 18.55 11.75
N GLU A 800 30.99 19.31 11.14
CA GLU A 800 32.41 19.06 11.26
C GLU A 800 32.85 19.25 12.72
N ASP A 801 33.83 18.46 13.15
CA ASP A 801 34.45 18.67 14.46
C ASP A 801 35.20 20.01 14.41
N GLU A 802 34.75 20.98 15.19
CA GLU A 802 35.49 22.22 15.48
C GLU A 802 36.79 21.93 16.24
#